data_AF-A0AAU0NMP8-F1
#
_entry.id   AF-A0AAU0NMP8-F1
#
_cell.length_a   1.000
_cell.length_b   1.000
_cell.length_c   1.000
_cell.angle_alpha   90.00
_cell.angle_beta   90.00
_cell.angle_gamma   90.00
#
_symmetry.space_group_name_H-M   'P 1'
#
loop_
_entity.id
_entity.type
_entity.pdbx_description
1 polymer ?
#
loop_
_entity_poly.entity_id
_entity_poly.type
_entity_poly.pdbx_seq_one_letter_code
_entity_poly.pdbx_strand_id
1 'polypeptide(L)'
;MLKKKPYKILSWIIVLALILSNFIGVNGFKTVKADGTTISNEKFQKVKTTSNVPTSTDKVFDFIGITDFHGQLLDSTGTKQVGAALAKVVKDVKASNPDRTLIVGGGDLYQGTPLSNVLHGVPVQKMMTNIGMEATALGNHEFDWGLKTIDEETMNGAGYSVVCANMYNKVTNKRKYNPYKIFTKDGVKIAVIGAILKDAPTIILPANTKDYTFKDVATEVNSAAKEIRENNLADIVVATIHDGGDSLNDIVSKLSGVDVVFGGHNHASLDTVLKDADEKNVPTLNAKATGQGYIDLKVTLKADKTLSFSTGNYKPLTVNASTPIDPEVKAIVDKANEDLKPIFNEAIGTTTKALTKDQTDQPYGESQLGNWMSDVIKNYAEADVGLQNNGGIRLSPIPAGNITVGTIFYLMPFDNTICTVTMTGAQLKVLLEQAVQDNGKGIQISGIKFVYDSTKPSYKPAVLDASGNVVTPEVAGQRIIKILREKDNSALKDSDVLKVAAPDFMATGGDTFTEFSIPEIKATFKDSLHTVRDALLEDVRAKKTITVVMNNRVDNQTAASPAQEMTIAQARAQKSGTATLTGTVSTVNGKNIFMQEEVSGTTYGICVYNSAKASINKGDKIKITGPLSEYKGLLEITPASADNVQIISTGNIISPKLVTIGEINEALEGQLIELKNVTLTSIDNTASSTLQDATGTISIYKMPTLTNIAVNDKVDVIAAVSQFSTSPKLNDGYQLSVGTAADISKSEVSVAGITLNKTNITLDPAKTEKLIATVTPENAANKKVIWKSDNEAVATVDETGMVKAIGTGISNIKAITEDGNFEANCRITVTAPIAVKGIQLNKKLLFLKNGESETLIATVLPNDATNKKVSWKSSNTSIATVDENGKVTVNINSKLLLIGTVKITATTDDGKYKAEAIVTAAKVPVLGIFLNKKKATIKVGESDTLVAKILPQNATNKKVIWKSDNEKVAVVSENGEVKALSTGNAKIIVTTLDGPFKDSCDIKVIAANTIPVTGVCIDKKLLTLKNGESKTLTATVTPDKATNKKIVWKSSNPSIATVDENGKVTANITSKLIFVGFVKITATTVDGNYQDEDIITVLK
;
A
#
# COMPACT_ATOMS: atom_id res chain seq x y z
N MET A 1 -24.06 -51.28 -31.09
CA MET A 1 -25.29 -51.84 -30.49
C MET A 1 -26.16 -50.70 -29.97
N LEU A 2 -27.44 -50.71 -30.34
CA LEU A 2 -28.63 -50.18 -29.65
C LEU A 2 -28.52 -48.80 -28.94
N LYS A 3 -29.09 -47.71 -29.50
CA LYS A 3 -30.51 -47.29 -29.42
C LYS A 3 -30.94 -47.04 -27.96
N LYS A 4 -31.32 -45.83 -27.54
CA LYS A 4 -32.65 -45.14 -27.74
C LYS A 4 -33.11 -44.72 -26.31
N LYS A 5 -33.91 -43.69 -26.01
CA LYS A 5 -34.59 -42.57 -26.70
C LYS A 5 -35.41 -41.80 -25.60
N PRO A 6 -36.33 -40.84 -25.90
CA PRO A 6 -36.51 -39.55 -25.21
C PRO A 6 -37.97 -39.34 -24.75
N TYR A 7 -38.50 -38.11 -24.63
CA TYR A 7 -39.83 -37.58 -25.08
C TYR A 7 -39.87 -36.06 -24.71
N LYS A 8 -40.09 -35.05 -25.59
CA LYS A 8 -41.33 -34.59 -26.31
C LYS A 8 -42.40 -34.05 -25.33
N ILE A 9 -43.18 -32.97 -25.52
CA ILE A 9 -43.71 -32.18 -26.66
C ILE A 9 -44.57 -31.02 -26.06
N LEU A 10 -44.83 -29.89 -26.77
CA LEU A 10 -46.18 -29.35 -27.15
C LEU A 10 -46.20 -27.84 -27.58
N SER A 11 -46.33 -27.63 -28.89
CA SER A 11 -47.19 -26.67 -29.64
C SER A 11 -47.07 -25.13 -29.49
N TRP A 12 -46.78 -24.40 -30.58
CA TRP A 12 -47.72 -23.91 -31.63
C TRP A 12 -48.75 -22.88 -31.15
N ILE A 13 -48.55 -21.61 -31.55
CA ILE A 13 -49.55 -20.66 -32.07
C ILE A 13 -48.78 -19.48 -32.74
N ILE A 14 -48.90 -19.42 -34.09
CA ILE A 14 -48.89 -18.22 -34.99
C ILE A 14 -47.55 -17.42 -35.04
N VAL A 15 -46.57 -17.62 -35.93
CA VAL A 15 -46.46 -17.66 -37.41
C VAL A 15 -46.85 -16.37 -38.15
N LEU A 16 -45.83 -15.84 -38.86
CA LEU A 16 -45.84 -15.05 -40.08
C LEU A 16 -47.21 -14.68 -40.68
N ALA A 17 -47.40 -13.38 -40.91
CA ALA A 17 -47.98 -12.88 -42.15
C ALA A 17 -47.35 -11.51 -42.52
N LEU A 18 -46.70 -11.49 -43.70
CA LEU A 18 -46.53 -10.35 -44.63
C LEU A 18 -45.54 -9.25 -44.20
N ILE A 19 -44.34 -9.07 -44.80
CA ILE A 19 -43.98 -8.77 -46.20
C ILE A 19 -44.89 -7.69 -46.85
N LEU A 20 -44.30 -6.50 -47.01
CA LEU A 20 -44.54 -5.44 -48.00
C LEU A 20 -45.97 -5.27 -48.58
N SER A 21 -46.63 -4.16 -48.21
CA SER A 21 -47.30 -3.25 -49.15
C SER A 21 -47.79 -1.97 -48.47
N ASN A 22 -47.16 -0.85 -48.82
CA ASN A 22 -47.74 0.44 -49.20
C ASN A 22 -49.05 0.97 -48.56
N PHE A 23 -48.89 2.17 -47.96
CA PHE A 23 -49.66 3.40 -48.20
C PHE A 23 -51.12 3.57 -47.70
N ILE A 24 -51.34 4.83 -47.26
CA ILE A 24 -52.60 5.55 -46.97
C ILE A 24 -53.12 5.42 -45.52
N GLY A 25 -52.68 6.37 -44.69
CA GLY A 25 -53.47 7.60 -44.52
C GLY A 25 -54.67 7.59 -43.57
N VAL A 26 -54.59 8.55 -42.63
CA VAL A 26 -55.64 9.50 -42.24
C VAL A 26 -56.47 9.20 -40.96
N ASN A 27 -56.21 10.08 -39.99
CA ASN A 27 -57.08 10.72 -38.98
C ASN A 27 -57.69 9.95 -37.80
N GLY A 28 -57.42 10.51 -36.61
CA GLY A 28 -58.49 11.20 -35.89
C GLY A 28 -58.56 10.98 -34.37
N PHE A 29 -58.01 11.94 -33.62
CA PHE A 29 -58.71 12.82 -32.66
C PHE A 29 -57.94 13.05 -31.35
N LYS A 30 -57.34 14.25 -31.26
CA LYS A 30 -57.09 14.99 -30.03
C LYS A 30 -58.29 15.90 -29.76
N THR A 31 -58.75 15.97 -28.52
CA THR A 31 -59.70 16.98 -28.05
C THR A 31 -59.02 18.33 -27.87
N VAL A 32 -59.72 19.37 -28.33
CA VAL A 32 -59.33 20.77 -28.48
C VAL A 32 -59.70 21.59 -27.22
N LYS A 33 -58.91 22.62 -26.91
CA LYS A 33 -59.43 23.96 -26.57
C LYS A 33 -58.80 24.97 -27.53
N ALA A 34 -59.66 25.78 -28.16
CA ALA A 34 -59.36 26.91 -29.03
C ALA A 34 -58.81 28.08 -28.17
N ASP A 35 -58.06 29.07 -28.68
CA ASP A 35 -58.43 29.99 -29.76
C ASP A 35 -57.25 30.87 -30.31
N GLY A 36 -57.38 31.30 -31.58
CA GLY A 36 -56.81 32.50 -32.24
C GLY A 36 -55.28 32.58 -32.44
N THR A 37 -54.66 32.78 -33.60
CA THR A 37 -55.07 33.30 -34.92
C THR A 37 -53.86 33.12 -35.88
N THR A 38 -54.08 32.51 -37.06
CA THR A 38 -53.63 32.88 -38.45
C THR A 38 -52.23 33.52 -38.68
N ILE A 39 -51.34 33.19 -39.66
CA ILE A 39 -51.46 32.87 -41.10
C ILE A 39 -50.16 32.21 -41.68
N SER A 40 -50.38 31.26 -42.63
CA SER A 40 -49.63 30.74 -43.82
C SER A 40 -48.11 30.56 -43.96
N ASN A 41 -47.77 29.40 -44.52
CA ASN A 41 -46.55 29.07 -45.27
C ASN A 41 -46.49 29.78 -46.64
N GLU A 42 -45.30 30.20 -47.06
CA GLU A 42 -44.79 29.99 -48.43
C GLU A 42 -43.25 30.01 -48.46
N LYS A 43 -42.66 29.16 -49.29
CA LYS A 43 -41.20 28.95 -49.45
C LYS A 43 -40.66 29.76 -50.63
N PHE A 44 -39.35 30.03 -50.53
CA PHE A 44 -38.36 30.46 -51.54
C PHE A 44 -38.18 31.97 -51.78
N GLN A 45 -37.09 32.54 -51.27
CA GLN A 45 -35.87 32.76 -52.09
C GLN A 45 -34.66 33.17 -51.23
N LYS A 46 -33.48 32.69 -51.64
CA LYS A 46 -32.16 33.12 -51.16
C LYS A 46 -31.92 34.58 -51.57
N VAL A 47 -31.63 35.46 -50.61
CA VAL A 47 -30.69 36.58 -50.80
C VAL A 47 -29.81 36.68 -49.55
N LYS A 48 -28.51 36.74 -49.79
CA LYS A 48 -27.42 36.78 -48.82
C LYS A 48 -27.23 38.24 -48.40
N THR A 49 -27.45 38.57 -47.13
CA THR A 49 -26.86 39.77 -46.50
C THR A 49 -26.37 39.41 -45.11
N THR A 50 -25.13 39.80 -44.88
CA THR A 50 -24.23 39.47 -43.79
C THR A 50 -24.67 40.04 -42.45
N SER A 51 -24.72 39.18 -41.43
CA SER A 51 -24.41 39.54 -40.05
C SER A 51 -23.76 38.34 -39.36
N ASN A 52 -22.47 38.53 -39.04
CA ASN A 52 -21.65 37.61 -38.26
C ASN A 52 -22.25 37.39 -36.86
N VAL A 53 -22.58 36.15 -36.52
CA VAL A 53 -22.17 35.49 -35.27
C VAL A 53 -22.17 33.97 -35.52
N PRO A 54 -21.02 33.26 -35.58
CA PRO A 54 -21.01 31.84 -35.34
C PRO A 54 -21.03 31.61 -33.83
N THR A 55 -22.16 31.16 -33.29
CA THR A 55 -22.19 30.52 -31.98
C THR A 55 -21.57 29.12 -32.09
N SER A 56 -20.25 29.05 -32.12
CA SER A 56 -19.47 27.83 -31.92
C SER A 56 -18.69 28.00 -30.63
N THR A 57 -19.20 27.45 -29.54
CA THR A 57 -18.48 27.40 -28.28
C THR A 57 -17.38 26.34 -28.35
N ASP A 58 -16.15 26.74 -27.98
CA ASP A 58 -15.01 25.83 -27.87
C ASP A 58 -15.38 24.57 -27.07
N LYS A 59 -14.88 23.41 -27.51
CA LYS A 59 -15.14 22.14 -26.85
C LYS A 59 -13.91 21.65 -26.11
N VAL A 60 -14.02 21.52 -24.78
CA VAL A 60 -12.95 20.97 -23.93
C VAL A 60 -13.20 19.49 -23.65
N PHE A 61 -12.19 18.66 -23.92
CA PHE A 61 -12.17 17.21 -23.68
C PHE A 61 -11.14 16.87 -22.62
N ASP A 62 -11.42 15.86 -21.80
CA ASP A 62 -10.47 15.32 -20.81
C ASP A 62 -9.93 13.97 -21.30
N PHE A 63 -8.63 13.91 -21.56
CA PHE A 63 -7.95 12.68 -21.97
C PHE A 63 -7.18 12.12 -20.79
N ILE A 64 -7.62 10.97 -20.30
CA ILE A 64 -7.06 10.31 -19.13
C ILE A 64 -6.13 9.18 -19.56
N GLY A 65 -4.87 9.25 -19.13
CA GLY A 65 -3.86 8.22 -19.37
C GLY A 65 -3.51 7.46 -18.10
N ILE A 66 -3.57 6.12 -18.15
CA ILE A 66 -3.12 5.21 -17.09
C ILE A 66 -2.10 4.25 -17.71
N THR A 67 -0.89 4.18 -17.18
CA THR A 67 0.21 3.37 -17.73
C THR A 67 0.83 2.53 -16.62
N ASP A 68 1.45 1.40 -16.97
CA ASP A 68 2.34 0.63 -16.09
C ASP A 68 1.70 0.34 -14.72
N PHE A 69 0.39 0.03 -14.71
CA PHE A 69 -0.37 -0.16 -13.47
C PHE A 69 0.12 -1.39 -12.70
N HIS A 70 0.71 -2.36 -13.39
CA HIS A 70 1.33 -3.55 -12.84
C HIS A 70 0.47 -4.32 -11.83
N GLY A 71 -0.84 -4.33 -12.06
CA GLY A 71 -1.81 -4.97 -11.18
C GLY A 71 -1.84 -4.45 -9.75
N GLN A 72 -1.42 -3.21 -9.50
CA GLN A 72 -1.34 -2.61 -8.16
C GLN A 72 -2.73 -2.27 -7.58
N LEU A 73 -3.55 -3.28 -7.33
CA LEU A 73 -4.88 -3.14 -6.73
C LEU A 73 -4.80 -2.76 -5.25
N LEU A 74 -3.84 -3.34 -4.54
CA LEU A 74 -3.45 -3.01 -3.17
C LEU A 74 -2.00 -2.53 -3.14
N ASP A 75 -1.57 -1.79 -2.13
CA ASP A 75 -0.16 -1.48 -1.92
C ASP A 75 0.67 -2.73 -1.55
N SER A 76 2.00 -2.58 -1.49
CA SER A 76 2.91 -3.70 -1.15
C SER A 76 2.70 -4.28 0.25
N THR A 77 2.06 -3.54 1.15
CA THR A 77 1.66 -4.05 2.48
C THR A 77 0.35 -4.83 2.45
N GLY A 78 -0.41 -4.77 1.34
CA GLY A 78 -1.72 -5.39 1.19
C GLY A 78 -2.83 -4.69 1.99
N THR A 79 -2.61 -3.47 2.47
CA THR A 79 -3.56 -2.76 3.36
C THR A 79 -4.25 -1.57 2.72
N LYS A 80 -3.63 -0.93 1.73
CA LYS A 80 -4.15 0.29 1.08
C LYS A 80 -4.74 -0.02 -0.28
N GLN A 81 -5.90 0.56 -0.55
CA GLN A 81 -6.72 0.32 -1.74
C GLN A 81 -6.28 1.20 -2.92
N VAL A 82 -5.15 0.87 -3.54
CA VAL A 82 -4.55 1.66 -4.64
C VAL A 82 -5.48 1.72 -5.85
N GLY A 83 -5.99 0.58 -6.31
CA GLY A 83 -6.89 0.53 -7.46
C GLY A 83 -8.20 1.30 -7.24
N ALA A 84 -8.81 1.15 -6.06
CA ALA A 84 -10.05 1.85 -5.75
C ALA A 84 -9.87 3.36 -5.58
N ALA A 85 -8.71 3.81 -5.09
CA ALA A 85 -8.36 5.23 -5.01
C ALA A 85 -8.19 5.85 -6.40
N LEU A 86 -7.44 5.19 -7.29
CA LEU A 86 -7.27 5.62 -8.68
C LEU A 86 -8.62 5.67 -9.41
N ALA A 87 -9.46 4.66 -9.21
CA ALA A 87 -10.79 4.62 -9.80
C ALA A 87 -11.65 5.81 -9.36
N LYS A 88 -11.59 6.19 -8.09
CA LYS A 88 -12.37 7.31 -7.55
C LYS A 88 -11.98 8.62 -8.24
N VAL A 89 -10.69 8.94 -8.29
CA VAL A 89 -10.23 10.21 -8.85
C VAL A 89 -10.51 10.31 -10.35
N VAL A 90 -10.34 9.21 -11.10
CA VAL A 90 -10.65 9.21 -12.55
C VAL A 90 -12.15 9.32 -12.80
N LYS A 91 -12.99 8.63 -12.02
CA LYS A 91 -14.44 8.75 -12.12
C LYS A 91 -14.94 10.14 -11.77
N ASP A 92 -14.30 10.84 -10.83
CA ASP A 92 -14.65 12.23 -10.51
C ASP A 92 -14.38 13.16 -11.69
N VAL A 93 -13.26 12.99 -12.39
CA VAL A 93 -12.98 13.74 -13.62
C VAL A 93 -14.04 13.43 -14.67
N LYS A 94 -14.33 12.15 -14.91
CA LYS A 94 -15.39 11.74 -15.86
C LYS A 94 -16.76 12.29 -15.48
N ALA A 95 -17.13 12.30 -14.20
CA ALA A 95 -18.40 12.85 -13.74
C ALA A 95 -18.50 14.37 -13.96
N SER A 96 -17.37 15.08 -13.95
CA SER A 96 -17.33 16.52 -14.24
C SER A 96 -17.48 16.84 -15.74
N ASN A 97 -17.19 15.89 -16.64
CA ASN A 97 -17.28 16.07 -18.09
C ASN A 97 -17.71 14.79 -18.86
N PRO A 98 -18.89 14.22 -18.55
CA PRO A 98 -19.23 12.84 -18.91
C PRO A 98 -19.26 12.54 -20.41
N ASP A 99 -19.67 13.51 -21.23
CA ASP A 99 -19.80 13.34 -22.68
C ASP A 99 -18.49 13.61 -23.45
N ARG A 100 -17.44 14.11 -22.77
CA ARG A 100 -16.17 14.53 -23.38
C ARG A 100 -14.92 14.01 -22.66
N THR A 101 -15.06 13.01 -21.79
CA THR A 101 -13.92 12.28 -21.22
C THR A 101 -13.62 11.01 -22.03
N LEU A 102 -12.34 10.79 -22.34
CA LEU A 102 -11.79 9.58 -22.96
C LEU A 102 -10.71 9.01 -22.03
N ILE A 103 -10.80 7.72 -21.71
CA ILE A 103 -9.86 7.05 -20.79
C ILE A 103 -9.12 5.95 -21.55
N VAL A 104 -7.79 6.03 -21.57
CA VAL A 104 -6.90 5.13 -22.30
C VAL A 104 -5.81 4.50 -21.42
N GLY A 105 -5.48 3.25 -21.71
CA GLY A 105 -4.39 2.51 -21.09
C GLY A 105 -3.10 2.56 -21.93
N GLY A 106 -1.97 2.73 -21.26
CA GLY A 106 -0.64 2.79 -21.87
C GLY A 106 0.05 1.45 -22.06
N GLY A 107 -0.56 0.32 -21.66
CA GLY A 107 0.10 -0.99 -21.56
C GLY A 107 0.70 -1.27 -20.17
N ASP A 108 1.17 -2.49 -19.96
CA ASP A 108 1.66 -3.04 -18.68
C ASP A 108 0.67 -2.85 -17.52
N LEU A 109 -0.60 -3.18 -17.78
CA LEU A 109 -1.66 -2.99 -16.80
C LEU A 109 -1.72 -4.14 -15.80
N TYR A 110 -1.43 -5.36 -16.23
CA TYR A 110 -1.82 -6.57 -15.51
C TYR A 110 -0.75 -7.15 -14.60
N GLN A 111 0.42 -7.51 -15.12
CA GLN A 111 1.42 -8.24 -14.34
C GLN A 111 2.06 -7.36 -13.27
N GLY A 112 2.24 -7.87 -12.04
CA GLY A 112 3.16 -7.26 -11.07
C GLY A 112 2.81 -7.47 -9.61
N THR A 113 1.56 -7.83 -9.29
CA THR A 113 1.16 -8.19 -7.93
C THR A 113 0.53 -9.59 -7.86
N PRO A 114 0.61 -10.26 -6.70
CA PRO A 114 0.03 -11.59 -6.53
C PRO A 114 -1.49 -11.63 -6.78
N LEU A 115 -2.23 -10.57 -6.40
CA LEU A 115 -3.68 -10.50 -6.64
C LEU A 115 -4.03 -10.46 -8.13
N SER A 116 -3.15 -9.88 -8.95
CA SER A 116 -3.33 -9.82 -10.39
C SER A 116 -2.82 -11.10 -11.05
N ASN A 117 -1.60 -11.53 -10.73
CA ASN A 117 -0.92 -12.62 -11.43
C ASN A 117 -1.64 -13.97 -11.27
N VAL A 118 -2.06 -14.33 -10.05
CA VAL A 118 -2.77 -15.61 -9.82
C VAL A 118 -4.14 -15.66 -10.52
N LEU A 119 -4.72 -14.50 -10.79
CA LEU A 119 -6.03 -14.35 -11.43
C LEU A 119 -5.90 -13.83 -12.87
N HIS A 120 -4.72 -13.96 -13.48
CA HIS A 120 -4.38 -13.52 -14.84
C HIS A 120 -4.97 -12.15 -15.21
N GLY A 121 -4.83 -11.16 -14.31
CA GLY A 121 -5.22 -9.77 -14.56
C GLY A 121 -6.72 -9.48 -14.53
N VAL A 122 -7.58 -10.48 -14.32
CA VAL A 122 -9.05 -10.31 -14.37
C VAL A 122 -9.57 -9.24 -13.39
N PRO A 123 -9.12 -9.16 -12.12
CA PRO A 123 -9.60 -8.09 -11.23
C PRO A 123 -9.17 -6.69 -11.68
N VAL A 124 -7.99 -6.56 -12.31
CA VAL A 124 -7.52 -5.30 -12.90
C VAL A 124 -8.38 -4.93 -14.10
N GLN A 125 -8.66 -5.87 -15.00
CA GLN A 125 -9.56 -5.64 -16.13
C GLN A 125 -10.94 -5.17 -15.67
N LYS A 126 -11.50 -5.79 -14.62
CA LYS A 126 -12.79 -5.38 -14.03
C LYS A 126 -12.73 -3.97 -13.47
N MET A 127 -11.65 -3.61 -12.77
CA MET A 127 -11.41 -2.23 -12.32
C MET A 127 -11.38 -1.27 -13.51
N MET A 128 -10.58 -1.55 -14.54
CA MET A 128 -10.44 -0.64 -15.69
C MET A 128 -11.75 -0.48 -16.48
N THR A 129 -12.51 -1.57 -16.60
CA THR A 129 -13.86 -1.54 -17.18
C THR A 129 -14.81 -0.68 -16.33
N ASN A 130 -14.74 -0.80 -15.00
CA ASN A 130 -15.56 -0.03 -14.08
C ASN A 130 -15.19 1.47 -14.06
N ILE A 131 -13.91 1.81 -14.23
CA ILE A 131 -13.44 3.19 -14.46
C ILE A 131 -13.98 3.76 -15.79
N GLY A 132 -14.28 2.87 -16.74
CA GLY A 132 -14.77 3.23 -18.07
C GLY A 132 -13.66 3.55 -19.06
N MET A 133 -12.54 2.84 -18.95
CA MET A 133 -11.51 2.77 -19.98
C MET A 133 -12.12 2.27 -21.30
N GLU A 134 -11.62 2.76 -22.44
CA GLU A 134 -12.19 2.48 -23.76
C GLU A 134 -11.20 1.84 -24.74
N ALA A 135 -9.91 2.13 -24.60
CA ALA A 135 -8.82 1.50 -25.34
C ALA A 135 -7.56 1.35 -24.48
N THR A 136 -6.70 0.40 -24.82
CA THR A 136 -5.34 0.31 -24.27
C THR A 136 -4.35 -0.13 -25.36
N ALA A 137 -3.12 0.40 -25.29
CA ALA A 137 -1.98 -0.24 -25.95
C ALA A 137 -1.67 -1.59 -25.28
N LEU A 138 -0.87 -2.40 -25.98
CA LEU A 138 -0.12 -3.49 -25.35
C LEU A 138 1.16 -2.93 -24.74
N GLY A 139 1.49 -3.38 -23.55
CA GLY A 139 2.85 -3.38 -23.04
C GLY A 139 3.47 -4.77 -23.12
N ASN A 140 4.74 -4.86 -22.73
CA ASN A 140 5.48 -6.10 -22.80
C ASN A 140 4.94 -7.16 -21.82
N HIS A 141 4.46 -6.76 -20.65
CA HIS A 141 3.97 -7.67 -19.63
C HIS A 141 2.57 -8.25 -19.91
N GLU A 142 1.85 -7.75 -20.91
CA GLU A 142 0.68 -8.46 -21.45
C GLU A 142 1.07 -9.82 -22.05
N PHE A 143 2.34 -10.07 -22.39
CA PHE A 143 2.76 -11.33 -22.98
C PHE A 143 3.16 -12.39 -21.94
N ASP A 144 3.24 -12.06 -20.65
CA ASP A 144 3.81 -12.96 -19.63
C ASP A 144 3.05 -14.28 -19.51
N TRP A 145 1.72 -14.26 -19.70
CA TRP A 145 0.86 -15.46 -19.71
C TRP A 145 0.55 -15.97 -21.12
N GLY A 146 1.17 -15.37 -22.14
CA GLY A 146 0.86 -15.55 -23.56
C GLY A 146 -0.42 -14.82 -24.00
N LEU A 147 -0.43 -14.33 -25.24
CA LEU A 147 -1.58 -13.55 -25.77
C LEU A 147 -2.90 -14.32 -25.82
N LYS A 148 -2.85 -15.66 -25.86
CA LYS A 148 -4.07 -16.47 -25.79
C LYS A 148 -4.80 -16.25 -24.45
N THR A 149 -4.07 -16.24 -23.35
CA THR A 149 -4.62 -15.97 -22.00
C THR A 149 -5.16 -14.55 -21.91
N ILE A 150 -4.43 -13.56 -22.46
CA ILE A 150 -4.94 -12.19 -22.53
C ILE A 150 -6.26 -12.11 -23.29
N ASP A 151 -6.32 -12.69 -24.49
CA ASP A 151 -7.49 -12.59 -25.36
C ASP A 151 -8.70 -13.36 -24.82
N GLU A 152 -8.49 -14.57 -24.31
CA GLU A 152 -9.56 -15.51 -23.95
C GLU A 152 -9.98 -15.43 -22.47
N GLU A 153 -9.09 -15.01 -21.58
CA GLU A 153 -9.33 -14.96 -20.13
C GLU A 153 -9.32 -13.52 -19.61
N THR A 154 -8.20 -12.80 -19.69
CA THR A 154 -8.04 -11.47 -19.09
C THR A 154 -9.03 -10.46 -19.69
N MET A 155 -9.14 -10.42 -21.02
CA MET A 155 -9.98 -9.47 -21.75
C MET A 155 -11.43 -9.92 -21.90
N ASN A 156 -11.79 -11.09 -21.39
CA ASN A 156 -13.15 -11.60 -21.47
C ASN A 156 -14.11 -10.70 -20.67
N GLY A 157 -15.08 -10.09 -21.36
CA GLY A 157 -16.01 -9.13 -20.76
C GLY A 157 -15.43 -7.74 -20.50
N ALA A 158 -14.27 -7.40 -21.08
CA ALA A 158 -13.71 -6.06 -20.99
C ALA A 158 -14.55 -5.00 -21.71
N GLY A 159 -14.72 -3.85 -21.04
CA GLY A 159 -15.38 -2.67 -21.63
C GLY A 159 -14.51 -1.87 -22.59
N TYR A 160 -13.26 -2.28 -22.79
CA TYR A 160 -12.25 -1.63 -23.64
C TYR A 160 -11.64 -2.60 -24.64
N SER A 161 -10.96 -2.06 -25.65
CA SER A 161 -10.28 -2.85 -26.68
C SER A 161 -8.77 -2.63 -26.66
N VAL A 162 -8.02 -3.69 -26.95
CA VAL A 162 -6.58 -3.58 -27.25
C VAL A 162 -6.40 -3.01 -28.65
N VAL A 163 -5.48 -2.04 -28.80
CA VAL A 163 -5.03 -1.49 -30.08
C VAL A 163 -3.52 -1.66 -30.22
N CYS A 164 -3.03 -2.07 -31.39
CA CYS A 164 -1.60 -2.25 -31.66
C CYS A 164 -1.31 -2.21 -33.16
N ALA A 165 -0.58 -1.19 -33.62
CA ALA A 165 -0.29 -0.96 -35.04
C ALA A 165 0.93 -1.74 -35.55
N ASN A 166 1.93 -1.98 -34.69
CA ASN A 166 3.24 -2.47 -35.11
C ASN A 166 3.50 -3.96 -34.86
N MET A 167 2.49 -4.75 -34.44
CA MET A 167 2.66 -6.19 -34.19
C MET A 167 1.95 -7.04 -35.24
N TYR A 168 2.70 -7.96 -35.85
CA TYR A 168 2.27 -8.82 -36.96
C TYR A 168 2.47 -10.29 -36.64
N ASN A 169 1.52 -11.13 -37.04
CA ASN A 169 1.73 -12.58 -37.03
C ASN A 169 2.75 -12.97 -38.13
N LYS A 170 3.79 -13.72 -37.78
CA LYS A 170 4.88 -14.11 -38.71
C LYS A 170 4.41 -14.93 -39.90
N VAL A 171 3.40 -15.78 -39.69
CA VAL A 171 2.89 -16.70 -40.72
C VAL A 171 1.95 -15.96 -41.67
N THR A 172 0.98 -15.22 -41.14
CA THR A 172 -0.05 -14.59 -41.97
C THR A 172 0.35 -13.19 -42.47
N ASN A 173 1.40 -12.59 -41.89
CA ASN A 173 1.81 -11.20 -42.10
C ASN A 173 0.66 -10.19 -41.94
N LYS A 174 -0.27 -10.49 -41.02
CA LYS A 174 -1.40 -9.61 -40.67
C LYS A 174 -1.22 -9.09 -39.25
N ARG A 175 -1.72 -7.88 -39.01
CA ARG A 175 -1.80 -7.34 -37.64
C ARG A 175 -2.67 -8.25 -36.79
N LYS A 176 -2.23 -8.53 -35.56
CA LYS A 176 -2.97 -9.35 -34.59
C LYS A 176 -4.11 -8.57 -33.95
N TYR A 177 -3.91 -7.28 -33.69
CA TYR A 177 -4.91 -6.35 -33.18
C TYR A 177 -5.19 -5.25 -34.20
N ASN A 178 -6.31 -4.55 -34.04
CA ASN A 178 -6.58 -3.35 -34.84
C ASN A 178 -5.53 -2.27 -34.52
N PRO A 179 -5.03 -1.54 -35.52
CA PRO A 179 -4.01 -0.50 -35.30
C PRO A 179 -4.55 0.67 -34.48
N TYR A 180 -5.84 0.98 -34.64
CA TYR A 180 -6.51 2.07 -33.95
C TYR A 180 -8.00 1.78 -33.74
N LYS A 181 -8.65 2.62 -32.92
CA LYS A 181 -10.11 2.66 -32.74
C LYS A 181 -10.60 4.10 -32.70
N ILE A 182 -11.77 4.36 -33.28
CA ILE A 182 -12.39 5.69 -33.33
C ILE A 182 -13.54 5.76 -32.34
N PHE A 183 -13.56 6.81 -31.54
CA PHE A 183 -14.58 7.13 -30.55
C PHE A 183 -15.30 8.41 -30.95
N THR A 184 -16.59 8.51 -30.65
CA THR A 184 -17.35 9.76 -30.84
C THR A 184 -17.73 10.31 -29.47
N LYS A 185 -17.28 11.53 -29.17
CA LYS A 185 -17.52 12.24 -27.90
C LYS A 185 -18.11 13.60 -28.21
N ASP A 186 -19.34 13.86 -27.77
CA ASP A 186 -20.09 15.07 -28.12
C ASP A 186 -19.98 15.45 -29.63
N GLY A 187 -20.18 14.46 -30.50
CA GLY A 187 -20.12 14.62 -31.96
C GLY A 187 -18.71 14.78 -32.57
N VAL A 188 -17.65 14.84 -31.77
CA VAL A 188 -16.25 14.91 -32.23
C VAL A 188 -15.67 13.50 -32.32
N LYS A 189 -14.99 13.19 -33.42
CA LYS A 189 -14.36 11.88 -33.63
C LYS A 189 -12.91 11.90 -33.16
N ILE A 190 -12.55 10.96 -32.29
CA ILE A 190 -11.20 10.84 -31.71
C ILE A 190 -10.67 9.46 -32.05
N ALA A 191 -9.54 9.38 -32.75
CA ALA A 191 -8.84 8.12 -33.02
C ALA A 191 -7.77 7.87 -31.96
N VAL A 192 -7.68 6.63 -31.47
CA VAL A 192 -6.61 6.16 -30.59
C VAL A 192 -5.84 5.07 -31.31
N ILE A 193 -4.59 5.36 -31.66
CA ILE A 193 -3.60 4.44 -32.25
C ILE A 193 -2.80 3.81 -31.12
N GLY A 194 -2.62 2.49 -31.13
CA GLY A 194 -1.79 1.78 -30.16
C GLY A 194 -0.46 1.32 -30.76
N ALA A 195 0.61 1.28 -29.97
CA ALA A 195 1.86 0.62 -30.34
C ALA A 195 2.63 0.12 -29.11
N ILE A 196 3.54 -0.81 -29.33
CA ILE A 196 4.40 -1.41 -28.31
C ILE A 196 5.86 -1.28 -28.74
N LEU A 197 6.81 -1.10 -27.81
CA LEU A 197 8.23 -1.02 -28.11
C LEU A 197 8.71 -2.18 -29.01
N LYS A 198 9.59 -1.86 -29.96
CA LYS A 198 10.12 -2.83 -30.94
C LYS A 198 10.88 -3.98 -30.26
N ASP A 199 11.58 -3.68 -29.18
CA ASP A 199 12.49 -4.61 -28.51
C ASP A 199 11.80 -5.47 -27.46
N ALA A 200 10.45 -5.46 -27.40
CA ALA A 200 9.66 -6.30 -26.51
C ALA A 200 10.11 -7.78 -26.47
N PRO A 201 10.49 -8.45 -27.59
CA PRO A 201 10.98 -9.82 -27.56
C PRO A 201 12.25 -10.08 -26.73
N THR A 202 13.02 -9.04 -26.38
CA THR A 202 14.26 -9.15 -25.61
C THR A 202 14.04 -9.06 -24.09
N ILE A 203 12.88 -8.59 -23.68
CA ILE A 203 12.51 -8.31 -22.28
C ILE A 203 11.29 -9.12 -21.80
N ILE A 204 10.78 -10.01 -22.65
CA ILE A 204 9.72 -10.99 -22.37
C ILE A 204 10.31 -12.37 -22.64
N LEU A 205 9.74 -13.41 -22.04
CA LEU A 205 10.04 -14.79 -22.42
C LEU A 205 9.92 -14.98 -23.96
N PRO A 206 11.00 -15.34 -24.68
CA PRO A 206 11.00 -15.44 -26.14
C PRO A 206 9.93 -16.40 -26.71
N ALA A 207 9.55 -17.42 -25.92
CA ALA A 207 8.49 -18.36 -26.30
C ALA A 207 7.12 -17.68 -26.49
N ASN A 208 6.84 -16.59 -25.78
CA ASN A 208 5.56 -15.88 -25.82
C ASN A 208 5.45 -14.89 -27.00
N THR A 209 6.58 -14.54 -27.61
CA THR A 209 6.65 -13.64 -28.77
C THR A 209 7.05 -14.35 -30.07
N LYS A 210 7.37 -15.65 -30.02
CA LYS A 210 7.92 -16.43 -31.14
C LYS A 210 7.10 -16.36 -32.44
N ASP A 211 5.79 -16.22 -32.35
CA ASP A 211 4.86 -16.20 -33.49
C ASP A 211 4.64 -14.79 -34.07
N TYR A 212 5.25 -13.76 -33.48
CA TYR A 212 4.99 -12.35 -33.81
C TYR A 212 6.26 -11.58 -34.16
N THR A 213 6.13 -10.66 -35.12
CA THR A 213 7.15 -9.68 -35.47
C THR A 213 6.71 -8.30 -35.04
N PHE A 214 7.62 -7.57 -34.41
CA PHE A 214 7.44 -6.20 -33.95
C PHE A 214 8.18 -5.28 -34.91
N LYS A 215 7.41 -4.51 -35.67
CA LYS A 215 7.95 -3.55 -36.64
C LYS A 215 8.27 -2.22 -35.96
N ASP A 216 8.99 -1.37 -36.69
CA ASP A 216 9.31 -0.02 -36.27
C ASP A 216 8.04 0.77 -35.86
N VAL A 217 8.10 1.38 -34.69
CA VAL A 217 6.95 2.03 -34.06
C VAL A 217 6.51 3.26 -34.85
N ALA A 218 7.45 4.17 -35.14
CA ALA A 218 7.15 5.43 -35.83
C ALA A 218 6.56 5.17 -37.22
N THR A 219 7.14 4.23 -37.96
CA THR A 219 6.67 3.83 -39.31
C THR A 219 5.21 3.36 -39.29
N GLU A 220 4.85 2.48 -38.37
CA GLU A 220 3.51 1.87 -38.32
C GLU A 220 2.46 2.84 -37.74
N VAL A 221 2.83 3.68 -36.76
CA VAL A 221 1.97 4.75 -36.24
C VAL A 221 1.71 5.80 -37.33
N ASN A 222 2.72 6.21 -38.08
CA ASN A 222 2.55 7.15 -39.20
C ASN A 222 1.66 6.58 -40.30
N SER A 223 1.78 5.28 -40.62
CA SER A 223 0.89 4.63 -41.57
C SER A 223 -0.58 4.71 -41.13
N ALA A 224 -0.86 4.47 -39.84
CA ALA A 224 -2.21 4.55 -39.29
C ALA A 224 -2.72 6.00 -39.24
N ALA A 225 -1.89 6.94 -38.78
CA ALA A 225 -2.25 8.36 -38.74
C ALA A 225 -2.54 8.92 -40.14
N LYS A 226 -1.71 8.58 -41.14
CA LYS A 226 -1.92 8.93 -42.54
C LYS A 226 -3.28 8.44 -43.05
N GLU A 227 -3.60 7.16 -42.82
CA GLU A 227 -4.90 6.59 -43.21
C GLU A 227 -6.07 7.37 -42.58
N ILE A 228 -5.97 7.70 -41.29
CA ILE A 228 -7.00 8.47 -40.57
C ILE A 228 -7.16 9.88 -41.16
N ARG A 229 -6.06 10.57 -41.47
CA ARG A 229 -6.08 11.93 -42.00
C ARG A 229 -6.56 12.00 -43.45
N GLU A 230 -6.02 11.16 -44.34
CA GLU A 230 -6.39 11.14 -45.76
C GLU A 230 -7.87 10.79 -45.97
N ASN A 231 -8.43 9.92 -45.13
CA ASN A 231 -9.84 9.54 -45.19
C ASN A 231 -10.74 10.38 -44.27
N ASN A 232 -10.20 11.40 -43.60
CA ASN A 232 -10.93 12.29 -42.69
C ASN A 232 -11.78 11.54 -41.64
N LEU A 233 -11.18 10.51 -41.03
CA LEU A 233 -11.89 9.60 -40.12
C LEU A 233 -12.03 10.14 -38.70
N ALA A 234 -11.13 11.02 -38.25
CA ALA A 234 -11.13 11.61 -36.92
C ALA A 234 -10.66 13.07 -36.92
N ASP A 235 -11.21 13.87 -36.01
CA ASP A 235 -10.82 15.25 -35.76
C ASP A 235 -9.54 15.31 -34.91
N ILE A 236 -9.44 14.44 -33.90
CA ILE A 236 -8.28 14.34 -32.98
C ILE A 236 -7.64 12.95 -33.11
N VAL A 237 -6.31 12.88 -33.19
CA VAL A 237 -5.53 11.63 -33.28
C VAL A 237 -4.59 11.52 -32.09
N VAL A 238 -4.82 10.50 -31.27
CA VAL A 238 -4.02 10.16 -30.09
C VAL A 238 -3.22 8.91 -30.39
N ALA A 239 -1.94 8.90 -30.05
CA ALA A 239 -1.14 7.68 -30.00
C ALA A 239 -0.89 7.29 -28.55
N THR A 240 -1.13 6.02 -28.21
CA THR A 240 -0.69 5.40 -26.96
C THR A 240 0.38 4.37 -27.31
N ILE A 241 1.60 4.64 -26.87
CA ILE A 241 2.81 3.91 -27.26
C ILE A 241 3.46 3.40 -25.97
N HIS A 242 3.54 2.09 -25.81
CA HIS A 242 4.21 1.50 -24.67
C HIS A 242 5.74 1.51 -24.89
N ASP A 243 6.31 2.70 -24.77
CA ASP A 243 7.74 3.00 -24.84
C ASP A 243 7.99 4.28 -24.00
N GLY A 244 9.24 4.54 -23.62
CA GLY A 244 9.58 5.63 -22.71
C GLY A 244 11.01 6.15 -22.86
N GLY A 245 11.28 7.27 -22.19
CA GLY A 245 12.60 7.90 -22.16
C GLY A 245 13.04 8.41 -23.54
N ASP A 246 14.34 8.30 -23.83
CA ASP A 246 14.91 8.78 -25.09
C ASP A 246 14.38 8.03 -26.31
N SER A 247 14.02 6.74 -26.16
CA SER A 247 13.38 5.95 -27.22
C SER A 247 12.05 6.57 -27.65
N LEU A 248 11.18 6.90 -26.69
CA LEU A 248 9.92 7.57 -26.99
C LEU A 248 10.15 8.96 -27.61
N ASN A 249 11.12 9.73 -27.13
CA ASN A 249 11.44 11.04 -27.69
C ASN A 249 11.86 10.95 -29.17
N ASP A 250 12.72 9.98 -29.50
CA ASP A 250 13.14 9.69 -30.87
C ASP A 250 11.97 9.25 -31.75
N ILE A 251 11.08 8.38 -31.25
CA ILE A 251 9.86 7.99 -31.95
C ILE A 251 9.01 9.22 -32.25
N VAL A 252 8.72 10.07 -31.26
CA VAL A 252 7.87 11.26 -31.44
C VAL A 252 8.44 12.21 -32.48
N SER A 253 9.76 12.41 -32.49
CA SER A 253 10.44 13.25 -33.50
C SER A 253 10.24 12.78 -34.96
N LYS A 254 9.86 11.53 -35.16
CA LYS A 254 9.62 10.91 -36.46
C LYS A 254 8.13 10.80 -36.81
N LEU A 255 7.23 11.15 -35.88
CA LEU A 255 5.79 11.05 -36.11
C LEU A 255 5.29 12.17 -37.04
N SER A 256 4.16 11.94 -37.69
CA SER A 256 3.41 12.93 -38.46
C SER A 256 1.92 12.63 -38.35
N GLY A 257 1.09 13.69 -38.27
CA GLY A 257 -0.38 13.57 -38.25
C GLY A 257 -1.00 13.18 -36.90
N VAL A 258 -0.19 12.99 -35.86
CA VAL A 258 -0.63 12.74 -34.47
C VAL A 258 -0.78 14.08 -33.72
N ASP A 259 -1.73 14.16 -32.79
CA ASP A 259 -1.97 15.35 -31.96
C ASP A 259 -1.45 15.20 -30.53
N VAL A 260 -1.51 14.00 -29.95
CA VAL A 260 -1.15 13.72 -28.55
C VAL A 260 -0.50 12.33 -28.46
N VAL A 261 0.53 12.20 -27.61
CA VAL A 261 1.20 10.93 -27.33
C VAL A 261 1.15 10.60 -25.83
N PHE A 262 0.70 9.40 -25.51
CA PHE A 262 0.83 8.78 -24.18
C PHE A 262 1.90 7.68 -24.25
N GLY A 263 2.92 7.78 -23.40
CA GLY A 263 4.02 6.80 -23.26
C GLY A 263 3.74 5.70 -22.22
N GLY A 264 4.79 4.96 -21.85
CA GLY A 264 4.80 3.95 -20.78
C GLY A 264 6.19 3.34 -20.56
N HIS A 265 6.27 2.11 -20.08
CA HIS A 265 7.43 1.21 -20.01
C HIS A 265 8.55 1.60 -19.02
N ASN A 266 9.01 2.85 -19.04
CA ASN A 266 10.16 3.28 -18.25
C ASN A 266 9.81 3.68 -16.79
N HIS A 267 8.54 3.59 -16.41
CA HIS A 267 7.98 3.96 -15.10
C HIS A 267 8.18 5.43 -14.67
N ALA A 268 8.59 6.31 -15.59
CA ALA A 268 8.80 7.72 -15.30
C ALA A 268 7.50 8.52 -15.48
N SER A 269 7.33 9.58 -14.71
CA SER A 269 6.34 10.60 -15.05
C SER A 269 6.91 11.52 -16.13
N LEU A 270 6.15 11.79 -17.18
CA LEU A 270 6.52 12.72 -18.25
C LEU A 270 5.33 13.65 -18.55
N ASP A 271 5.60 14.95 -18.67
CA ASP A 271 4.61 15.95 -19.05
C ASP A 271 5.34 17.07 -19.81
N THR A 272 5.56 16.82 -21.09
CA THR A 272 6.34 17.70 -21.96
C THR A 272 5.65 17.90 -23.31
N VAL A 273 6.17 18.81 -24.12
CA VAL A 273 5.75 19.05 -25.50
C VAL A 273 6.97 18.84 -26.39
N LEU A 274 6.91 17.84 -27.26
CA LEU A 274 7.96 17.53 -28.21
C LEU A 274 7.58 18.03 -29.61
N LYS A 275 8.57 18.08 -30.49
CA LYS A 275 8.37 18.34 -31.92
C LYS A 275 8.25 17.01 -32.67
N ASP A 276 7.29 16.93 -33.57
CA ASP A 276 7.20 15.84 -34.54
C ASP A 276 7.99 16.16 -35.82
N ALA A 277 7.92 15.29 -36.84
CA ALA A 277 8.66 15.47 -38.09
C ALA A 277 8.21 16.70 -38.90
N ASP A 278 7.02 17.24 -38.60
CA ASP A 278 6.45 18.42 -39.25
C ASP A 278 6.65 19.70 -38.40
N GLU A 279 7.53 19.66 -37.39
CA GLU A 279 7.79 20.74 -36.43
C GLU A 279 6.55 21.15 -35.62
N LYS A 280 5.54 20.28 -35.53
CA LYS A 280 4.34 20.51 -34.74
C LYS A 280 4.59 20.16 -33.27
N ASN A 281 4.01 20.95 -32.38
CA ASN A 281 4.03 20.67 -30.95
C ASN A 281 3.08 19.50 -30.62
N VAL A 282 3.61 18.44 -30.04
CA VAL A 282 2.88 17.24 -29.62
C VAL A 282 3.07 17.03 -28.11
N PRO A 283 2.01 17.23 -27.29
CA PRO A 283 2.04 16.83 -25.89
C PRO A 283 2.39 15.36 -25.76
N THR A 284 3.44 15.07 -24.99
CA THR A 284 4.00 13.73 -24.77
C THR A 284 4.01 13.46 -23.27
N LEU A 285 3.22 12.47 -22.85
CA LEU A 285 2.75 12.33 -21.47
C LEU A 285 2.95 10.90 -20.97
N ASN A 286 3.40 10.71 -19.73
CA ASN A 286 3.53 9.40 -19.08
C ASN A 286 3.12 9.46 -17.60
N ALA A 287 2.37 8.47 -17.12
CA ALA A 287 1.66 8.48 -15.84
C ALA A 287 2.44 7.82 -14.69
N LYS A 288 3.77 7.70 -14.79
CA LYS A 288 4.58 6.91 -13.84
C LYS A 288 4.17 5.44 -13.87
N ALA A 289 4.08 4.76 -12.73
CA ALA A 289 3.73 3.33 -12.64
C ALA A 289 3.02 3.01 -11.32
N THR A 290 2.46 1.80 -11.21
CA THR A 290 1.86 1.22 -9.98
C THR A 290 0.74 2.06 -9.37
N GLY A 291 -0.01 2.79 -10.20
CA GLY A 291 -1.11 3.64 -9.74
C GLY A 291 -0.67 4.87 -8.92
N GLN A 292 0.58 5.30 -9.04
CA GLN A 292 1.13 6.48 -8.34
C GLN A 292 0.69 7.82 -8.95
N GLY A 293 -0.13 7.78 -10.00
CA GLY A 293 -0.72 8.94 -10.65
C GLY A 293 -1.51 8.55 -11.89
N TYR A 294 -2.02 9.57 -12.57
CA TYR A 294 -2.68 9.49 -13.86
C TYR A 294 -2.43 10.77 -14.66
N ILE A 295 -2.63 10.75 -15.97
CA ILE A 295 -2.66 11.97 -16.78
C ILE A 295 -4.10 12.49 -16.85
N ASP A 296 -4.29 13.80 -16.69
CA ASP A 296 -5.50 14.54 -17.03
C ASP A 296 -5.13 15.68 -17.98
N LEU A 297 -5.17 15.38 -19.30
CA LEU A 297 -4.90 16.35 -20.34
C LEU A 297 -6.22 16.96 -20.82
N LYS A 298 -6.33 18.29 -20.74
CA LYS A 298 -7.44 19.03 -21.34
C LYS A 298 -7.09 19.42 -22.77
N VAL A 299 -7.89 18.94 -23.72
CA VAL A 299 -7.78 19.28 -25.15
C VAL A 299 -8.95 20.16 -25.52
N THR A 300 -8.66 21.41 -25.89
CA THR A 300 -9.68 22.35 -26.40
C THR A 300 -9.67 22.32 -27.91
N LEU A 301 -10.77 21.83 -28.50
CA LEU A 301 -11.07 21.97 -29.92
C LEU A 301 -11.79 23.32 -30.13
N LYS A 302 -11.12 24.22 -30.84
CA LYS A 302 -11.65 25.56 -31.15
C LYS A 302 -12.58 25.53 -32.35
N ALA A 303 -13.36 26.60 -32.50
CA ALA A 303 -14.27 26.78 -33.64
C ALA A 303 -13.58 26.69 -35.02
N ASP A 304 -12.30 27.08 -35.12
CA ASP A 304 -11.48 27.00 -36.34
C ASP A 304 -10.82 25.63 -36.56
N LYS A 305 -11.18 24.64 -35.73
CA LYS A 305 -10.60 23.28 -35.67
C LYS A 305 -9.15 23.20 -35.20
N THR A 306 -8.58 24.27 -34.68
CA THR A 306 -7.27 24.21 -34.03
C THR A 306 -7.39 23.61 -32.62
N LEU A 307 -6.31 22.99 -32.16
CA LEU A 307 -6.22 22.39 -30.82
C LEU A 307 -5.35 23.25 -29.92
N SER A 308 -5.74 23.34 -28.64
CA SER A 308 -4.86 23.83 -27.57
C SER A 308 -4.93 22.90 -26.37
N PHE A 309 -3.84 22.86 -25.60
CA PHE A 309 -3.61 21.85 -24.57
C PHE A 309 -3.36 22.52 -23.21
N SER A 310 -3.79 21.88 -22.13
CA SER A 310 -3.41 22.29 -20.77
C SER A 310 -1.96 21.94 -20.44
N THR A 311 -1.45 22.54 -19.36
CA THR A 311 -0.16 22.22 -18.74
C THR A 311 -0.37 21.61 -17.35
N GLY A 312 0.65 20.93 -16.81
CA GLY A 312 0.56 20.29 -15.49
C GLY A 312 -0.46 19.15 -15.46
N ASN A 313 -0.43 18.32 -16.49
CA ASN A 313 -1.35 17.24 -16.80
C ASN A 313 -1.08 15.98 -15.98
N TYR A 314 0.16 15.74 -15.51
CA TYR A 314 0.43 14.64 -14.58
C TYR A 314 -0.16 14.93 -13.19
N LYS A 315 -1.03 14.04 -12.72
CA LYS A 315 -1.70 14.11 -11.42
C LYS A 315 -1.15 13.01 -10.50
N PRO A 316 -0.24 13.32 -9.57
CA PRO A 316 0.27 12.32 -8.63
C PRO A 316 -0.82 11.87 -7.66
N LEU A 317 -0.79 10.59 -7.30
CA LEU A 317 -1.70 9.97 -6.35
C LEU A 317 -0.89 9.26 -5.27
N THR A 318 -1.06 9.70 -4.01
CA THR A 318 -0.53 9.00 -2.84
C THR A 318 -1.68 8.48 -2.00
N VAL A 319 -1.72 7.17 -1.80
CA VAL A 319 -2.80 6.50 -1.09
C VAL A 319 -2.47 6.36 0.39
N ASN A 320 -3.39 6.83 1.23
CA ASN A 320 -3.35 6.73 2.68
C ASN A 320 -4.73 6.29 3.20
N ALA A 321 -4.87 6.09 4.52
CA ALA A 321 -6.10 5.56 5.12
C ALA A 321 -7.33 6.48 4.94
N SER A 322 -7.13 7.77 4.65
CA SER A 322 -8.19 8.75 4.43
C SER A 322 -8.45 9.06 2.95
N THR A 323 -7.66 8.51 2.03
CA THR A 323 -7.84 8.71 0.59
C THR A 323 -9.21 8.19 0.16
N PRO A 324 -10.04 9.00 -0.52
CA PRO A 324 -11.32 8.55 -1.05
C PRO A 324 -11.13 7.38 -2.02
N ILE A 325 -12.03 6.40 -1.94
CA ILE A 325 -11.99 5.19 -2.76
C ILE A 325 -13.35 4.92 -3.40
N ASP A 326 -13.35 4.29 -4.57
CA ASP A 326 -14.56 3.87 -5.25
C ASP A 326 -15.08 2.56 -4.62
N PRO A 327 -16.34 2.52 -4.15
CA PRO A 327 -16.86 1.36 -3.43
C PRO A 327 -17.05 0.13 -4.32
N GLU A 328 -17.31 0.28 -5.62
CA GLU A 328 -17.49 -0.85 -6.54
C GLU A 328 -16.15 -1.48 -6.88
N VAL A 329 -15.13 -0.67 -7.17
CA VAL A 329 -13.76 -1.16 -7.36
C VAL A 329 -13.21 -1.75 -6.07
N LYS A 330 -13.49 -1.14 -4.91
CA LYS A 330 -13.11 -1.74 -3.62
C LYS A 330 -13.69 -3.14 -3.47
N ALA A 331 -14.96 -3.36 -3.85
CA ALA A 331 -15.57 -4.69 -3.79
C ALA A 331 -14.88 -5.70 -4.73
N ILE A 332 -14.46 -5.26 -5.93
CA ILE A 332 -13.65 -6.09 -6.86
C ILE A 332 -12.33 -6.49 -6.20
N VAL A 333 -11.62 -5.54 -5.59
CA VAL A 333 -10.33 -5.76 -4.94
C VAL A 333 -10.48 -6.64 -3.70
N ASP A 334 -11.46 -6.35 -2.83
CA ASP A 334 -11.74 -7.12 -1.62
C ASP A 334 -12.04 -8.58 -1.98
N LYS A 335 -12.87 -8.81 -3.00
CA LYS A 335 -13.23 -10.17 -3.44
C LYS A 335 -12.01 -10.95 -3.93
N ALA A 336 -11.20 -10.34 -4.78
CA ALA A 336 -9.95 -10.96 -5.25
C ALA A 336 -8.99 -11.25 -4.09
N ASN A 337 -8.90 -10.34 -3.12
CA ASN A 337 -8.06 -10.51 -1.94
C ASN A 337 -8.56 -11.63 -1.02
N GLU A 338 -9.87 -11.69 -0.73
CA GLU A 338 -10.48 -12.72 0.12
C GLU A 338 -10.22 -14.13 -0.40
N ASP A 339 -10.26 -14.33 -1.71
CA ASP A 339 -10.07 -15.64 -2.35
C ASP A 339 -8.62 -16.13 -2.21
N LEU A 340 -7.63 -15.23 -2.15
CA LEU A 340 -6.20 -15.55 -2.09
C LEU A 340 -5.60 -15.45 -0.68
N LYS A 341 -6.28 -14.76 0.25
CA LYS A 341 -5.79 -14.46 1.60
C LYS A 341 -5.36 -15.69 2.40
N PRO A 342 -6.03 -16.86 2.34
CA PRO A 342 -5.58 -18.05 3.07
C PRO A 342 -4.25 -18.60 2.55
N ILE A 343 -4.01 -18.52 1.24
CA ILE A 343 -2.79 -19.03 0.60
C ILE A 343 -1.63 -18.08 0.89
N PHE A 344 -1.81 -16.78 0.65
CA PHE A 344 -0.70 -15.81 0.75
C PHE A 344 -0.26 -15.48 2.17
N ASN A 345 -1.14 -15.65 3.17
CA ASN A 345 -0.80 -15.44 4.58
C ASN A 345 -0.17 -16.66 5.25
N GLU A 346 -0.04 -17.80 4.54
CA GLU A 346 0.65 -18.96 5.09
C GLU A 346 2.12 -18.59 5.37
N ALA A 347 2.49 -18.56 6.64
CA ALA A 347 3.88 -18.41 7.06
C ALA A 347 4.62 -19.74 6.83
N ILE A 348 5.67 -19.69 6.01
CA ILE A 348 6.42 -20.87 5.56
C ILE A 348 7.83 -20.94 6.15
N GLY A 349 8.33 -19.81 6.66
CA GLY A 349 9.62 -19.70 7.35
C GLY A 349 9.86 -18.27 7.85
N THR A 350 11.10 -17.96 8.20
CA THR A 350 11.51 -16.67 8.76
C THR A 350 12.86 -16.21 8.24
N THR A 351 13.19 -14.93 8.42
CA THR A 351 14.56 -14.42 8.37
C THR A 351 14.82 -13.53 9.59
N THR A 352 16.03 -13.57 10.14
CA THR A 352 16.41 -12.81 11.35
C THR A 352 16.81 -11.38 11.04
N LYS A 353 17.17 -11.10 9.79
CA LYS A 353 17.52 -9.76 9.28
C LYS A 353 16.74 -9.49 8.01
N ALA A 354 16.55 -8.21 7.69
CA ALA A 354 16.03 -7.84 6.39
C ALA A 354 17.01 -8.31 5.30
N LEU A 355 16.48 -8.88 4.22
CA LEU A 355 17.24 -9.28 3.04
C LEU A 355 16.97 -8.26 1.93
N THR A 356 18.01 -7.64 1.38
CA THR A 356 17.86 -6.59 0.36
C THR A 356 18.46 -7.00 -0.98
N LYS A 357 18.05 -6.30 -2.04
CA LYS A 357 18.65 -6.36 -3.38
C LYS A 357 19.74 -5.30 -3.59
N ASP A 358 20.13 -4.60 -2.51
CA ASP A 358 21.16 -3.58 -2.58
C ASP A 358 22.50 -4.24 -2.88
N GLN A 359 23.21 -3.72 -3.87
CA GLN A 359 24.45 -4.30 -4.36
C GLN A 359 25.65 -3.66 -3.66
N THR A 360 26.68 -4.46 -3.41
CA THR A 360 27.91 -4.01 -2.72
C THR A 360 28.73 -3.00 -3.53
N ASP A 361 28.64 -3.06 -4.85
CA ASP A 361 29.48 -2.29 -5.78
C ASP A 361 28.65 -1.66 -6.91
N GLN A 362 29.28 -0.76 -7.66
CA GLN A 362 28.71 -0.08 -8.83
C GLN A 362 29.64 -0.26 -10.04
N PRO A 363 29.14 -0.47 -11.28
CA PRO A 363 27.72 -0.52 -11.63
C PRO A 363 26.99 -1.78 -11.11
N TYR A 364 27.72 -2.87 -10.83
CA TYR A 364 27.13 -4.12 -10.31
C TYR A 364 27.97 -4.75 -9.20
N GLY A 365 27.29 -5.34 -8.22
CA GLY A 365 27.87 -6.08 -7.11
C GLY A 365 26.94 -7.19 -6.61
N GLU A 366 27.37 -7.94 -5.60
CA GLU A 366 26.51 -8.97 -5.00
C GLU A 366 25.45 -8.36 -4.08
N SER A 367 24.31 -9.05 -3.94
CA SER A 367 23.23 -8.67 -3.04
C SER A 367 22.73 -9.88 -2.22
N GLN A 368 22.09 -9.62 -1.08
CA GLN A 368 21.61 -10.71 -0.22
C GLN A 368 20.52 -11.54 -0.91
N LEU A 369 19.51 -10.88 -1.48
CA LEU A 369 18.46 -11.58 -2.21
C LEU A 369 19.00 -12.27 -3.46
N GLY A 370 19.96 -11.65 -4.15
CA GLY A 370 20.63 -12.25 -5.30
C GLY A 370 21.37 -13.53 -4.96
N ASN A 371 22.22 -13.50 -3.93
CA ASN A 371 22.98 -14.68 -3.48
C ASN A 371 22.04 -15.83 -3.09
N TRP A 372 20.97 -15.53 -2.36
CA TRP A 372 19.99 -16.55 -1.96
C TRP A 372 19.24 -17.16 -3.15
N MET A 373 18.72 -16.34 -4.06
CA MET A 373 18.01 -16.84 -5.24
C MET A 373 18.93 -17.68 -6.14
N SER A 374 20.15 -17.23 -6.37
CA SER A 374 21.15 -18.00 -7.14
C SER A 374 21.55 -19.31 -6.43
N ASP A 375 21.61 -19.33 -5.10
CA ASP A 375 21.83 -20.57 -4.34
C ASP A 375 20.68 -21.56 -4.53
N VAL A 376 19.43 -21.08 -4.44
CA VAL A 376 18.24 -21.93 -4.65
C VAL A 376 18.22 -22.51 -6.06
N ILE A 377 18.45 -21.68 -7.07
CA ILE A 377 18.50 -22.11 -8.48
C ILE A 377 19.60 -23.16 -8.70
N LYS A 378 20.82 -22.92 -8.18
CA LYS A 378 21.94 -23.86 -8.28
C LYS A 378 21.61 -25.20 -7.62
N ASN A 379 21.11 -25.14 -6.38
CA ASN A 379 20.91 -26.32 -5.55
C ASN A 379 19.75 -27.18 -6.07
N TYR A 380 18.63 -26.56 -6.47
CA TYR A 380 17.51 -27.28 -7.08
C TYR A 380 17.93 -28.01 -8.36
N ALA A 381 18.70 -27.33 -9.21
CA ALA A 381 19.15 -27.90 -10.47
C ALA A 381 20.32 -28.89 -10.33
N GLU A 382 20.92 -29.05 -9.14
CA GLU A 382 22.20 -29.73 -8.93
C GLU A 382 23.25 -29.28 -9.96
N ALA A 383 23.46 -27.97 -10.05
CA ALA A 383 24.34 -27.32 -11.02
C ALA A 383 25.66 -26.85 -10.38
N ASP A 384 26.69 -26.63 -11.21
CA ASP A 384 27.95 -26.06 -10.76
C ASP A 384 27.83 -24.55 -10.51
N VAL A 385 27.01 -23.87 -11.33
CA VAL A 385 26.76 -22.43 -11.26
C VAL A 385 25.27 -22.17 -11.28
N GLY A 386 24.78 -21.30 -10.38
CA GLY A 386 23.41 -20.76 -10.42
C GLY A 386 23.43 -19.27 -10.69
N LEU A 387 22.56 -18.82 -11.59
CA LEU A 387 22.48 -17.44 -12.05
C LEU A 387 21.08 -16.88 -11.80
N GLN A 388 21.01 -15.59 -11.51
CA GLN A 388 19.77 -14.82 -11.41
C GLN A 388 20.03 -13.40 -11.93
N ASN A 389 19.23 -12.92 -12.89
CA ASN A 389 19.32 -11.54 -13.36
C ASN A 389 18.75 -10.58 -12.31
N ASN A 390 19.32 -9.38 -12.21
CA ASN A 390 18.90 -8.37 -11.23
C ASN A 390 17.43 -7.98 -11.41
N GLY A 391 16.96 -7.90 -12.67
CA GLY A 391 15.59 -7.52 -13.03
C GLY A 391 14.53 -8.49 -12.51
N GLY A 392 14.88 -9.76 -12.30
CA GLY A 392 14.01 -10.81 -11.78
C GLY A 392 13.72 -10.71 -10.26
N ILE A 393 14.46 -9.88 -9.51
CA ILE A 393 14.30 -9.72 -8.06
C ILE A 393 13.34 -8.55 -7.79
N ARG A 394 12.08 -8.84 -7.45
CA ARG A 394 10.99 -7.84 -7.47
C ARG A 394 10.54 -7.29 -6.11
N LEU A 395 11.03 -7.88 -5.02
CA LEU A 395 10.78 -7.39 -3.66
C LEU A 395 12.10 -7.01 -2.99
N SER A 396 12.19 -5.80 -2.42
CA SER A 396 13.29 -5.43 -1.53
C SER A 396 12.85 -4.32 -0.56
N PRO A 397 13.08 -4.50 0.76
CA PRO A 397 13.60 -5.70 1.40
C PRO A 397 12.53 -6.80 1.54
N ILE A 398 12.96 -8.04 1.76
CA ILE A 398 12.18 -8.97 2.60
C ILE A 398 12.45 -8.56 4.05
N PRO A 399 11.45 -8.08 4.82
CA PRO A 399 11.66 -7.67 6.20
C PRO A 399 12.08 -8.83 7.11
N ALA A 400 12.77 -8.53 8.21
CA ALA A 400 12.99 -9.48 9.29
C ALA A 400 11.63 -9.97 9.85
N GLY A 401 11.54 -11.26 10.16
CA GLY A 401 10.31 -11.91 10.63
C GLY A 401 9.82 -13.00 9.69
N ASN A 402 8.50 -13.17 9.60
CA ASN A 402 7.88 -14.23 8.80
C ASN A 402 8.07 -14.00 7.30
N ILE A 403 8.47 -15.05 6.61
CA ILE A 403 8.39 -15.19 5.16
C ILE A 403 7.10 -15.98 4.89
N THR A 404 6.19 -15.41 4.12
CA THR A 404 4.94 -16.08 3.72
C THR A 404 5.00 -16.51 2.25
N VAL A 405 4.02 -17.32 1.82
CA VAL A 405 3.83 -17.61 0.38
C VAL A 405 3.72 -16.29 -0.40
N GLY A 406 2.94 -15.33 0.10
CA GLY A 406 2.83 -14.00 -0.52
C GLY A 406 4.18 -13.29 -0.65
N THR A 407 5.06 -13.36 0.35
CA THR A 407 6.42 -12.79 0.28
C THR A 407 7.19 -13.32 -0.93
N ILE A 408 7.10 -14.62 -1.22
CA ILE A 408 7.81 -15.23 -2.35
C ILE A 408 7.17 -14.85 -3.69
N PHE A 409 5.84 -14.75 -3.76
CA PHE A 409 5.16 -14.25 -4.97
C PHE A 409 5.52 -12.79 -5.27
N TYR A 410 5.69 -11.94 -4.26
CA TYR A 410 6.18 -10.57 -4.47
C TYR A 410 7.67 -10.52 -4.86
N LEU A 411 8.49 -11.44 -4.34
CA LEU A 411 9.92 -11.54 -4.71
C LEU A 411 10.11 -12.00 -6.16
N MET A 412 9.40 -13.06 -6.56
CA MET A 412 9.49 -13.69 -7.88
C MET A 412 8.08 -13.84 -8.48
N PRO A 413 7.50 -12.77 -9.05
CA PRO A 413 6.14 -12.75 -9.59
C PRO A 413 6.02 -13.38 -10.98
N PHE A 414 7.14 -13.75 -11.60
CA PHE A 414 7.20 -14.42 -12.90
C PHE A 414 7.13 -15.93 -12.75
N ASP A 415 6.53 -16.62 -13.71
CA ASP A 415 6.47 -18.08 -13.75
C ASP A 415 7.71 -18.70 -14.43
N ASN A 416 8.85 -18.02 -14.34
CA ASN A 416 10.10 -18.51 -14.93
C ASN A 416 10.48 -19.85 -14.32
N THR A 417 10.82 -20.80 -15.18
CA THR A 417 11.29 -22.13 -14.82
C THR A 417 12.81 -22.16 -14.65
N ILE A 418 13.30 -23.11 -13.85
CA ILE A 418 14.74 -23.34 -13.70
C ILE A 418 15.23 -24.17 -14.89
N CYS A 419 16.14 -23.61 -15.68
CA CYS A 419 16.75 -24.26 -16.83
C CYS A 419 18.22 -24.54 -16.57
N THR A 420 18.76 -25.54 -17.27
CA THR A 420 20.19 -25.87 -17.26
C THR A 420 20.76 -25.94 -18.66
N VAL A 421 22.02 -25.53 -18.79
CA VAL A 421 22.85 -25.69 -19.98
C VAL A 421 24.24 -26.18 -19.58
N THR A 422 25.01 -26.67 -20.55
CA THR A 422 26.44 -26.95 -20.40
C THR A 422 27.24 -25.82 -21.03
N MET A 423 28.16 -25.24 -20.28
CA MET A 423 29.06 -24.17 -20.74
C MET A 423 30.51 -24.51 -20.40
N THR A 424 31.43 -24.15 -21.28
CA THR A 424 32.86 -24.06 -20.95
C THR A 424 33.14 -22.82 -20.10
N GLY A 425 34.28 -22.78 -19.41
CA GLY A 425 34.72 -21.57 -18.69
C GLY A 425 34.86 -20.35 -19.60
N ALA A 426 35.29 -20.56 -20.85
CA ALA A 426 35.36 -19.50 -21.86
C ALA A 426 33.98 -18.93 -22.21
N GLN A 427 32.99 -19.80 -22.43
CA GLN A 427 31.60 -19.39 -22.71
C GLN A 427 30.97 -18.67 -21.52
N LEU A 428 31.17 -19.19 -20.30
CA LEU A 428 30.71 -18.50 -19.10
C LEU A 428 31.36 -17.11 -18.95
N LYS A 429 32.63 -16.96 -19.32
CA LYS A 429 33.29 -15.66 -19.31
C LYS A 429 32.63 -14.66 -20.27
N VAL A 430 32.23 -15.07 -21.48
CA VAL A 430 31.50 -14.21 -22.42
C VAL A 430 30.16 -13.78 -21.83
N LEU A 431 29.41 -14.72 -21.23
CA LEU A 431 28.16 -14.41 -20.53
C LEU A 431 28.38 -13.36 -19.41
N LEU A 432 29.47 -13.46 -18.65
CA LEU A 432 29.79 -12.49 -17.60
C LEU A 432 30.19 -11.13 -18.17
N GLU A 433 30.91 -11.07 -19.30
CA GLU A 433 31.18 -9.81 -20.02
C GLU A 433 29.87 -9.14 -20.48
N GLN A 434 28.89 -9.92 -20.97
CA GLN A 434 27.54 -9.42 -21.31
C GLN A 434 26.82 -8.87 -20.07
N ALA A 435 26.97 -9.51 -18.91
CA ALA A 435 26.34 -9.05 -17.67
C ALA A 435 26.82 -7.65 -17.24
N VAL A 436 28.12 -7.38 -17.40
CA VAL A 436 28.79 -6.14 -16.94
C VAL A 436 29.12 -5.17 -18.07
N GLN A 437 28.53 -5.32 -19.25
CA GLN A 437 28.68 -4.38 -20.37
C GLN A 437 28.11 -2.99 -20.04
N ASP A 438 28.42 -1.99 -20.86
CA ASP A 438 27.80 -0.67 -20.80
C ASP A 438 26.28 -0.79 -20.93
N ASN A 439 25.54 -0.22 -19.99
CA ASN A 439 24.08 -0.38 -19.87
C ASN A 439 23.59 -1.85 -19.76
N GLY A 440 24.48 -2.78 -19.35
CA GLY A 440 24.14 -4.16 -19.04
C GLY A 440 23.06 -4.27 -17.96
N LYS A 441 22.57 -5.47 -17.66
CA LYS A 441 21.51 -5.67 -16.65
C LYS A 441 22.03 -6.23 -15.33
N GLY A 442 23.31 -6.62 -15.28
CA GLY A 442 23.96 -7.24 -14.14
C GLY A 442 23.44 -8.64 -13.84
N ILE A 443 24.17 -9.36 -12.97
CA ILE A 443 23.89 -10.78 -12.67
C ILE A 443 24.24 -11.09 -11.21
N GLN A 444 23.45 -11.96 -10.58
CA GLN A 444 23.70 -12.53 -9.26
C GLN A 444 24.07 -14.00 -9.44
N ILE A 445 24.99 -14.51 -8.64
CA ILE A 445 25.64 -15.79 -8.92
C ILE A 445 25.81 -16.68 -7.67
N SER A 446 25.96 -17.98 -7.88
CA SER A 446 26.31 -18.99 -6.88
C SER A 446 27.22 -20.05 -7.49
N GLY A 447 28.14 -20.62 -6.71
CA GLY A 447 29.09 -21.67 -7.14
C GLY A 447 30.42 -21.14 -7.68
N ILE A 448 30.44 -19.90 -8.17
CA ILE A 448 31.65 -19.16 -8.54
C ILE A 448 31.61 -17.73 -8.01
N LYS A 449 32.75 -17.05 -8.08
CA LYS A 449 32.94 -15.62 -7.87
C LYS A 449 33.65 -15.04 -9.07
N PHE A 450 33.40 -13.79 -9.43
CA PHE A 450 34.20 -13.10 -10.43
C PHE A 450 34.57 -11.68 -10.00
N VAL A 451 35.75 -11.27 -10.44
CA VAL A 451 36.27 -9.91 -10.27
C VAL A 451 36.34 -9.27 -11.64
N TYR A 452 35.85 -8.04 -11.76
CA TYR A 452 35.86 -7.29 -13.00
C TYR A 452 36.32 -5.84 -12.79
N ASP A 453 36.70 -5.16 -13.87
CA ASP A 453 37.07 -3.75 -13.87
C ASP A 453 36.17 -3.02 -14.87
N SER A 454 35.22 -2.23 -14.37
CA SER A 454 34.28 -1.48 -15.23
C SER A 454 34.94 -0.43 -16.11
N THR A 455 36.19 -0.03 -15.84
CA THR A 455 36.92 0.95 -16.67
C THR A 455 37.52 0.35 -17.93
N LYS A 456 37.59 -0.98 -18.01
CA LYS A 456 38.09 -1.69 -19.19
C LYS A 456 37.06 -1.72 -20.33
N PRO A 457 37.52 -1.95 -21.58
CA PRO A 457 36.65 -2.03 -22.75
C PRO A 457 35.44 -2.95 -22.53
N SER A 458 34.24 -2.40 -22.69
CA SER A 458 32.99 -3.13 -22.60
C SER A 458 32.80 -4.08 -23.78
N TYR A 459 32.12 -5.20 -23.53
CA TYR A 459 31.48 -5.99 -24.60
C TYR A 459 30.51 -5.11 -25.40
N LYS A 460 30.43 -5.35 -26.71
CA LYS A 460 29.43 -4.75 -27.61
C LYS A 460 28.90 -5.82 -28.56
N PRO A 461 27.58 -6.06 -28.60
CA PRO A 461 27.00 -7.04 -29.51
C PRO A 461 27.15 -6.59 -30.98
N ALA A 462 27.11 -7.55 -31.90
CA ALA A 462 27.01 -7.25 -33.32
C ALA A 462 25.67 -6.55 -33.64
N VAL A 463 25.69 -5.55 -34.53
CA VAL A 463 24.45 -4.93 -35.05
C VAL A 463 24.08 -5.62 -36.35
N LEU A 464 22.84 -6.07 -36.46
CA LEU A 464 22.31 -6.71 -37.66
C LEU A 464 21.36 -5.77 -38.41
N ASP A 465 21.35 -5.83 -39.74
CA ASP A 465 20.32 -5.19 -40.57
C ASP A 465 19.01 -5.99 -40.54
N ALA A 466 17.96 -5.45 -41.18
CA ALA A 466 16.66 -6.12 -41.27
C ALA A 466 16.68 -7.47 -42.02
N SER A 467 17.77 -7.77 -42.74
CA SER A 467 17.99 -9.02 -43.46
C SER A 467 18.88 -10.00 -42.68
N GLY A 468 19.34 -9.63 -41.48
CA GLY A 468 20.22 -10.44 -40.64
C GLY A 468 21.71 -10.34 -40.96
N ASN A 469 22.13 -9.40 -41.81
CA ASN A 469 23.54 -9.19 -42.11
C ASN A 469 24.21 -8.34 -41.02
N VAL A 470 25.46 -8.66 -40.69
CA VAL A 470 26.25 -7.90 -39.72
C VAL A 470 26.62 -6.53 -40.30
N VAL A 471 26.08 -5.47 -39.71
CA VAL A 471 26.39 -4.07 -40.00
C VAL A 471 27.61 -3.62 -39.21
N THR A 472 27.67 -3.97 -37.92
CA THR A 472 28.87 -3.78 -37.09
C THR A 472 29.22 -5.09 -36.40
N PRO A 473 30.51 -5.52 -36.44
CA PRO A 473 30.92 -6.75 -35.80
C PRO A 473 30.82 -6.66 -34.28
N GLU A 474 30.73 -7.84 -33.65
CA GLU A 474 30.83 -7.96 -32.19
C GLU A 474 32.22 -7.52 -31.71
N VAL A 475 32.25 -6.86 -30.55
CA VAL A 475 33.50 -6.52 -29.84
C VAL A 475 33.51 -7.26 -28.51
N ALA A 476 34.49 -8.14 -28.33
CA ALA A 476 34.67 -8.86 -27.08
C ALA A 476 34.99 -7.90 -25.92
N GLY A 477 34.37 -8.14 -24.75
CA GLY A 477 34.66 -7.40 -23.54
C GLY A 477 36.01 -7.78 -22.93
N GLN A 478 36.55 -6.87 -22.10
CA GLN A 478 37.80 -7.07 -21.37
C GLN A 478 37.65 -6.75 -19.88
N ARG A 479 36.42 -6.70 -19.37
CA ARG A 479 36.13 -6.31 -17.98
C ARG A 479 36.42 -7.42 -17.00
N ILE A 480 36.19 -8.69 -17.35
CA ILE A 480 36.38 -9.83 -16.45
C ILE A 480 37.88 -10.09 -16.23
N ILE A 481 38.35 -9.87 -15.01
CA ILE A 481 39.75 -10.04 -14.60
C ILE A 481 40.02 -11.51 -14.23
N LYS A 482 39.17 -12.11 -13.40
CA LYS A 482 39.30 -13.50 -12.95
C LYS A 482 37.96 -14.07 -12.52
N ILE A 483 37.83 -15.39 -12.67
CA ILE A 483 36.71 -16.18 -12.19
C ILE A 483 37.27 -17.26 -11.24
N LEU A 484 36.69 -17.39 -10.06
CA LEU A 484 37.13 -18.29 -9.00
C LEU A 484 36.01 -19.24 -8.60
N ARG A 485 36.33 -20.48 -8.27
CA ARG A 485 35.35 -21.42 -7.70
C ARG A 485 35.06 -21.06 -6.25
N GLU A 486 33.78 -21.01 -5.87
CA GLU A 486 33.39 -20.58 -4.52
C GLU A 486 33.87 -21.55 -3.43
N LYS A 487 33.96 -22.84 -3.74
CA LYS A 487 34.32 -23.91 -2.78
C LYS A 487 35.75 -23.81 -2.22
N ASP A 488 36.70 -23.33 -3.02
CA ASP A 488 38.14 -23.39 -2.71
C ASP A 488 38.95 -22.18 -3.22
N ASN A 489 38.30 -21.19 -3.85
CA ASN A 489 38.92 -20.04 -4.50
C ASN A 489 39.95 -20.39 -5.60
N SER A 490 39.92 -21.62 -6.13
CA SER A 490 40.74 -21.99 -7.28
C SER A 490 40.27 -21.25 -8.54
N ALA A 491 41.20 -20.91 -9.43
CA ALA A 491 40.85 -20.27 -10.71
C ALA A 491 40.03 -21.22 -11.60
N LEU A 492 38.94 -20.70 -12.17
CA LEU A 492 38.18 -21.39 -13.20
C LEU A 492 38.97 -21.34 -14.51
N LYS A 493 39.16 -22.49 -15.16
CA LYS A 493 39.88 -22.56 -16.45
C LYS A 493 38.89 -22.44 -17.60
N ASP A 494 39.34 -21.87 -18.71
CA ASP A 494 38.55 -21.75 -19.94
C ASP A 494 38.03 -23.10 -20.45
N SER A 495 38.78 -24.18 -20.24
CA SER A 495 38.42 -25.56 -20.63
C SER A 495 37.56 -26.31 -19.63
N ASP A 496 37.26 -25.74 -18.46
CA ASP A 496 36.38 -26.39 -17.48
C ASP A 496 34.96 -26.46 -18.05
N VAL A 497 34.33 -27.63 -17.95
CA VAL A 497 32.94 -27.83 -18.38
C VAL A 497 32.04 -27.74 -17.15
N LEU A 498 31.04 -26.88 -17.21
CA LEU A 498 30.15 -26.53 -16.10
C LEU A 498 28.70 -26.74 -16.50
N LYS A 499 27.92 -27.31 -15.58
CA LYS A 499 26.47 -27.23 -15.63
C LYS A 499 26.03 -25.89 -15.03
N VAL A 500 25.42 -25.06 -15.85
CA VAL A 500 24.97 -23.71 -15.46
C VAL A 500 23.45 -23.69 -15.41
N ALA A 501 22.90 -23.27 -14.27
CA ALA A 501 21.48 -23.12 -14.04
C ALA A 501 21.08 -21.64 -14.03
N ALA A 502 19.97 -21.31 -14.68
CA ALA A 502 19.41 -19.96 -14.71
C ALA A 502 17.89 -20.02 -14.93
N PRO A 503 17.13 -18.95 -14.60
CA PRO A 503 15.74 -18.83 -15.04
C PRO A 503 15.65 -18.93 -16.57
N ASP A 504 14.59 -19.55 -17.09
CA ASP A 504 14.33 -19.70 -18.53
C ASP A 504 14.47 -18.40 -19.32
N PHE A 505 14.04 -17.27 -18.74
CA PHE A 505 14.20 -15.93 -19.31
C PHE A 505 15.65 -15.66 -19.72
N MET A 506 16.61 -15.88 -18.82
CA MET A 506 18.03 -15.72 -19.12
C MET A 506 18.53 -16.83 -20.06
N ALA A 507 18.18 -18.08 -19.74
CA ALA A 507 18.65 -19.26 -20.47
C ALA A 507 18.16 -19.33 -21.92
N THR A 508 17.26 -18.43 -22.32
CA THR A 508 16.76 -18.26 -23.69
C THR A 508 17.14 -16.91 -24.31
N GLY A 509 18.03 -16.15 -23.69
CA GLY A 509 18.63 -14.93 -24.25
C GLY A 509 18.03 -13.60 -23.77
N GLY A 510 17.12 -13.61 -22.80
CA GLY A 510 16.59 -12.40 -22.17
C GLY A 510 17.67 -11.53 -21.53
N ASP A 511 17.40 -10.25 -21.30
CA ASP A 511 18.37 -9.27 -20.75
C ASP A 511 19.69 -9.19 -21.54
N THR A 512 19.65 -9.51 -22.84
CA THR A 512 20.80 -9.55 -23.76
C THR A 512 21.85 -10.61 -23.44
N PHE A 513 21.50 -11.65 -22.67
CA PHE A 513 22.36 -12.82 -22.42
C PHE A 513 22.41 -13.77 -23.63
N THR A 514 22.81 -13.23 -24.78
CA THR A 514 22.77 -13.93 -26.08
C THR A 514 23.71 -15.13 -26.15
N GLU A 515 24.69 -15.22 -25.25
CA GLU A 515 25.58 -16.39 -25.16
C GLU A 515 24.77 -17.68 -24.95
N PHE A 516 23.65 -17.64 -24.19
CA PHE A 516 22.77 -18.80 -24.05
C PHE A 516 22.15 -19.28 -25.37
N SER A 517 22.07 -18.41 -26.37
CA SER A 517 21.43 -18.69 -27.66
C SER A 517 22.37 -19.29 -28.70
N ILE A 518 23.68 -19.38 -28.43
CA ILE A 518 24.61 -19.99 -29.41
C ILE A 518 24.26 -21.48 -29.60
N PRO A 519 24.40 -22.03 -30.82
CA PRO A 519 23.90 -23.37 -31.14
C PRO A 519 24.41 -24.48 -30.21
N GLU A 520 25.68 -24.40 -29.80
CA GLU A 520 26.32 -25.41 -28.96
C GLU A 520 25.72 -25.45 -27.54
N ILE A 521 25.53 -24.28 -26.92
CA ILE A 521 24.93 -24.17 -25.57
C ILE A 521 23.45 -24.54 -25.64
N LYS A 522 22.73 -24.01 -26.63
CA LYS A 522 21.31 -24.29 -26.86
C LYS A 522 21.03 -25.78 -27.08
N ALA A 523 21.95 -26.53 -27.71
CA ALA A 523 21.82 -27.97 -27.89
C ALA A 523 21.80 -28.76 -26.56
N THR A 524 22.30 -28.16 -25.48
CA THR A 524 22.35 -28.76 -24.13
C THR A 524 21.26 -28.26 -23.19
N PHE A 525 20.40 -27.34 -23.67
CA PHE A 525 19.31 -26.74 -22.89
C PHE A 525 18.34 -27.81 -22.37
N LYS A 526 18.07 -27.75 -21.06
CA LYS A 526 17.04 -28.56 -20.41
C LYS A 526 16.22 -27.69 -19.45
N ASP A 527 14.92 -27.70 -19.66
CA ASP A 527 13.96 -27.07 -18.76
C ASP A 527 13.49 -28.10 -17.70
N SER A 528 13.52 -27.70 -16.43
CA SER A 528 13.02 -28.53 -15.33
C SER A 528 11.48 -28.54 -15.24
N LEU A 529 10.81 -27.59 -15.90
CA LEU A 529 9.38 -27.28 -15.77
C LEU A 529 8.95 -26.92 -14.35
N HIS A 530 9.92 -26.60 -13.49
CA HIS A 530 9.70 -26.21 -12.12
C HIS A 530 10.06 -24.73 -11.95
N THR A 531 9.15 -23.97 -11.36
CA THR A 531 9.33 -22.52 -11.28
C THR A 531 10.39 -22.15 -10.25
N VAL A 532 11.12 -21.06 -10.50
CA VAL A 532 12.03 -20.46 -9.50
C VAL A 532 11.27 -20.14 -8.21
N ARG A 533 10.01 -19.71 -8.34
CA ARG A 533 9.12 -19.41 -7.21
C ARG A 533 8.85 -20.64 -6.34
N ASP A 534 8.54 -21.78 -6.95
CA ASP A 534 8.28 -23.02 -6.22
C ASP A 534 9.55 -23.53 -5.53
N ALA A 535 10.70 -23.48 -6.20
CA ALA A 535 11.98 -23.81 -5.58
C ALA A 535 12.30 -22.92 -4.37
N LEU A 536 11.99 -21.62 -4.44
CA LEU A 536 12.11 -20.69 -3.31
C LEU A 536 11.15 -21.06 -2.16
N LEU A 537 9.89 -21.39 -2.46
CA LEU A 537 8.91 -21.83 -1.48
C LEU A 537 9.39 -23.10 -0.75
N GLU A 538 9.92 -24.05 -1.49
CA GLU A 538 10.49 -25.30 -0.96
C GLU A 538 11.72 -25.03 -0.09
N ASP A 539 12.66 -24.19 -0.52
CA ASP A 539 13.86 -23.83 0.25
C ASP A 539 13.51 -23.19 1.59
N VAL A 540 12.56 -22.26 1.62
CA VAL A 540 12.07 -21.62 2.86
C VAL A 540 11.43 -22.66 3.78
N ARG A 541 10.56 -23.53 3.23
CA ARG A 541 9.89 -24.58 4.01
C ARG A 541 10.90 -25.58 4.59
N ALA A 542 11.96 -25.90 3.84
CA ALA A 542 13.00 -26.84 4.25
C ALA A 542 13.91 -26.25 5.33
N LYS A 543 14.44 -25.03 5.12
CA LYS A 543 15.39 -24.39 6.04
C LYS A 543 14.74 -23.78 7.27
N LYS A 544 13.44 -23.45 7.21
CA LYS A 544 12.64 -22.72 8.23
C LYS A 544 13.12 -21.31 8.52
N THR A 545 14.42 -21.07 8.62
CA THR A 545 15.03 -19.76 8.76
C THR A 545 16.04 -19.55 7.64
N ILE A 546 15.81 -18.53 6.81
CA ILE A 546 16.71 -18.16 5.74
C ILE A 546 17.84 -17.31 6.31
N THR A 547 19.06 -17.73 6.02
CA THR A 547 20.29 -16.98 6.29
C THR A 547 21.08 -16.89 5.00
N VAL A 548 21.57 -15.70 4.69
CA VAL A 548 22.33 -15.44 3.47
C VAL A 548 23.76 -15.09 3.82
N VAL A 549 24.70 -15.65 3.06
CA VAL A 549 26.13 -15.33 3.15
C VAL A 549 26.49 -14.35 2.03
N MET A 550 27.11 -13.25 2.41
CA MET A 550 27.78 -12.32 1.49
C MET A 550 29.26 -12.70 1.47
N ASN A 551 29.82 -12.94 0.29
CA ASN A 551 31.20 -13.42 0.15
C ASN A 551 31.90 -12.92 -1.12
N ASN A 552 31.51 -11.73 -1.58
CA ASN A 552 32.03 -11.01 -2.76
C ASN A 552 31.98 -11.88 -4.02
N ARG A 553 30.80 -12.42 -4.35
CA ARG A 553 30.59 -13.22 -5.57
C ARG A 553 30.71 -12.39 -6.85
N VAL A 554 30.39 -11.10 -6.77
CA VAL A 554 30.53 -10.11 -7.84
C VAL A 554 31.26 -8.92 -7.25
N ASP A 555 32.45 -8.61 -7.78
CA ASP A 555 33.36 -7.61 -7.21
C ASP A 555 33.94 -6.73 -8.33
N ASN A 556 33.63 -5.42 -8.30
CA ASN A 556 34.18 -4.46 -9.24
C ASN A 556 35.46 -3.82 -8.69
N GLN A 557 36.62 -4.34 -9.12
CA GLN A 557 37.93 -3.79 -8.77
C GLN A 557 38.48 -2.95 -9.91
N THR A 558 38.41 -1.64 -9.77
CA THR A 558 39.09 -0.70 -10.66
C THR A 558 40.55 -0.55 -10.23
N ALA A 559 41.48 -0.50 -11.19
CA ALA A 559 42.89 -0.26 -10.86
C ALA A 559 43.05 1.10 -10.18
N ALA A 560 43.53 1.12 -8.93
CA ALA A 560 43.84 2.35 -8.23
C ALA A 560 44.91 3.12 -9.03
N SER A 561 44.61 4.35 -9.45
CA SER A 561 45.62 5.22 -10.06
C SER A 561 46.83 5.34 -9.11
N PRO A 562 48.08 5.37 -9.61
CA PRO A 562 49.24 5.63 -8.77
C PRO A 562 49.03 6.94 -8.03
N ALA A 563 49.36 6.95 -6.73
CA ALA A 563 49.13 8.12 -5.89
C ALA A 563 49.92 9.32 -6.40
N GLN A 564 49.24 10.34 -6.90
CA GLN A 564 49.87 11.56 -7.38
C GLN A 564 50.17 12.47 -6.18
N GLU A 565 51.42 12.93 -6.03
CA GLU A 565 51.75 13.97 -5.06
C GLU A 565 51.16 15.30 -5.53
N MET A 566 50.31 15.90 -4.71
CA MET A 566 49.57 17.13 -5.05
C MET A 566 49.23 17.95 -3.81
N THR A 567 48.84 19.20 -4.02
CA THR A 567 48.36 20.09 -2.95
C THR A 567 46.94 19.73 -2.53
N ILE A 568 46.52 20.18 -1.34
CA ILE A 568 45.13 19.99 -0.88
C ILE A 568 44.15 20.70 -1.82
N ALA A 569 44.53 21.85 -2.39
CA ALA A 569 43.73 22.57 -3.37
C ALA A 569 43.45 21.73 -4.63
N GLN A 570 44.49 21.06 -5.15
CA GLN A 570 44.37 20.17 -6.31
C GLN A 570 43.50 18.95 -5.99
N ALA A 571 43.66 18.36 -4.80
CA ALA A 571 42.82 17.25 -4.35
C ALA A 571 41.34 17.64 -4.24
N ARG A 572 41.04 18.84 -3.72
CA ARG A 572 39.66 19.38 -3.68
C ARG A 572 39.06 19.60 -5.06
N ALA A 573 39.87 19.97 -6.05
CA ALA A 573 39.42 20.08 -7.44
C ALA A 573 39.18 18.70 -8.09
N GLN A 574 39.98 17.70 -7.73
CA GLN A 574 39.91 16.35 -8.32
C GLN A 574 38.81 15.47 -7.70
N LYS A 575 38.53 15.62 -6.40
CA LYS A 575 37.49 14.93 -5.60
C LYS A 575 37.57 13.39 -5.52
N SER A 576 38.30 12.72 -6.40
CA SER A 576 38.37 11.26 -6.51
C SER A 576 39.74 10.79 -7.02
N GLY A 577 40.08 9.50 -6.86
CA GLY A 577 41.38 8.93 -7.24
C GLY A 577 42.40 8.91 -6.09
N THR A 578 43.59 8.36 -6.31
CA THR A 578 44.61 8.22 -5.25
C THR A 578 45.53 9.45 -5.21
N ALA A 579 45.71 10.04 -4.03
CA ALA A 579 46.57 11.20 -3.84
C ALA A 579 47.63 10.97 -2.74
N THR A 580 48.74 11.70 -2.84
CA THR A 580 49.68 11.90 -1.74
C THR A 580 49.68 13.38 -1.37
N LEU A 581 49.23 13.71 -0.16
CA LEU A 581 49.04 15.08 0.31
C LEU A 581 49.99 15.40 1.45
N THR A 582 50.42 16.65 1.55
CA THR A 582 51.16 17.16 2.72
C THR A 582 50.37 18.32 3.33
N GLY A 583 50.15 18.29 4.64
CA GLY A 583 49.43 19.36 5.34
C GLY A 583 49.71 19.36 6.83
N THR A 584 49.36 20.45 7.49
CA THR A 584 49.49 20.56 8.94
C THR A 584 48.16 20.21 9.59
N VAL A 585 48.20 19.30 10.56
CA VAL A 585 47.03 18.81 11.30
C VAL A 585 46.42 19.94 12.11
N SER A 586 45.21 20.34 11.73
CA SER A 586 44.44 21.39 12.37
C SER A 586 43.61 20.87 13.53
N THR A 587 43.09 19.65 13.43
CA THR A 587 42.24 19.04 14.47
C THR A 587 42.31 17.52 14.42
N VAL A 588 42.30 16.87 15.59
CA VAL A 588 42.23 15.41 15.72
C VAL A 588 40.97 15.07 16.52
N ASN A 589 39.97 14.46 15.88
CA ASN A 589 38.71 14.07 16.50
C ASN A 589 38.50 12.55 16.35
N GLY A 590 38.89 11.81 17.38
CA GLY A 590 38.84 10.34 17.36
C GLY A 590 39.71 9.76 16.24
N LYS A 591 39.09 9.10 15.26
CA LYS A 591 39.78 8.51 14.10
C LYS A 591 39.89 9.46 12.89
N ASN A 592 39.22 10.61 12.95
CA ASN A 592 39.20 11.60 11.89
C ASN A 592 40.21 12.69 12.21
N ILE A 593 41.08 12.99 11.25
CA ILE A 593 42.11 14.02 11.38
C ILE A 593 41.84 15.06 10.31
N PHE A 594 41.75 16.32 10.68
CA PHE A 594 41.66 17.41 9.73
C PHE A 594 43.05 18.01 9.56
N MET A 595 43.45 18.24 8.31
CA MET A 595 44.70 18.90 7.98
C MET A 595 44.46 19.98 6.95
N GLN A 596 45.29 21.01 7.00
CA GLN A 596 45.21 22.14 6.10
C GLN A 596 46.57 22.55 5.56
N GLU A 597 46.53 23.20 4.41
CA GLU A 597 47.68 23.73 3.68
C GLU A 597 47.33 25.14 3.21
N GLU A 598 48.32 26.03 3.19
CA GLU A 598 48.19 27.34 2.56
C GLU A 598 48.85 27.31 1.19
N VAL A 599 48.07 27.64 0.15
CA VAL A 599 48.54 27.73 -1.23
C VAL A 599 48.22 29.14 -1.74
N SER A 600 49.27 29.91 -2.05
CA SER A 600 49.15 31.28 -2.58
C SER A 600 48.26 32.20 -1.72
N GLY A 601 48.39 32.13 -0.39
CA GLY A 601 47.62 32.95 0.55
C GLY A 601 46.17 32.49 0.78
N THR A 602 45.78 31.34 0.23
CA THR A 602 44.47 30.71 0.49
C THR A 602 44.67 29.40 1.22
N THR A 603 43.98 29.23 2.35
CA THR A 603 43.96 27.97 3.10
C THR A 603 42.99 26.98 2.46
N TYR A 604 43.38 25.72 2.38
CA TYR A 604 42.55 24.61 1.95
C TYR A 604 42.64 23.49 2.98
N GLY A 605 41.51 22.85 3.27
CA GLY A 605 41.42 21.79 4.26
C GLY A 605 40.88 20.49 3.67
N ILE A 606 41.23 19.37 4.31
CA ILE A 606 40.72 18.04 3.97
C ILE A 606 40.62 17.16 5.21
N CYS A 607 39.67 16.23 5.20
CA CYS A 607 39.54 15.20 6.23
C CYS A 607 40.40 13.97 5.86
N VAL A 608 41.14 13.45 6.83
CA VAL A 608 41.83 12.17 6.80
C VAL A 608 41.00 11.18 7.62
N TYR A 609 40.39 10.22 6.93
CA TYR A 609 39.50 9.26 7.57
C TYR A 609 40.27 8.02 8.04
N ASN A 610 39.99 7.56 9.27
CA ASN A 610 40.46 6.28 9.82
C ASN A 610 41.99 6.08 9.79
N SER A 611 42.76 7.11 10.15
CA SER A 611 44.22 7.00 10.25
C SER A 611 44.60 6.03 11.38
N ALA A 612 45.21 4.89 11.05
CA ALA A 612 45.56 3.82 11.99
C ALA A 612 46.81 4.11 12.84
N LYS A 613 47.38 5.33 12.81
CA LYS A 613 48.62 5.66 13.50
C LYS A 613 48.34 6.28 14.87
N ALA A 614 48.78 5.62 15.94
CA ALA A 614 48.41 5.91 17.33
C ALA A 614 49.01 7.21 17.94
N SER A 615 49.53 8.16 17.16
CA SER A 615 50.30 9.30 17.69
C SER A 615 50.37 10.51 16.74
N ILE A 616 49.24 10.99 16.21
CA ILE A 616 49.17 12.25 15.43
C ILE A 616 48.50 13.32 16.28
N ASN A 617 49.15 14.47 16.40
CA ASN A 617 48.71 15.59 17.23
C ASN A 617 48.41 16.84 16.40
N LYS A 618 47.60 17.74 16.97
CA LYS A 618 47.40 19.09 16.44
C LYS A 618 48.77 19.78 16.29
N GLY A 619 49.02 20.36 15.11
CA GLY A 619 50.29 20.99 14.75
C GLY A 619 51.33 20.05 14.13
N ASP A 620 51.06 18.75 14.03
CA ASP A 620 51.94 17.85 13.25
C ASP A 620 51.76 18.14 11.76
N LYS A 621 52.85 18.34 11.03
CA LYS A 621 52.85 18.35 9.57
C LYS A 621 52.99 16.91 9.11
N ILE A 622 52.00 16.40 8.39
CA ILE A 622 51.95 15.01 7.93
C ILE A 622 51.94 14.93 6.41
N LYS A 623 52.56 13.86 5.87
CA LYS A 623 52.43 13.41 4.49
C LYS A 623 51.60 12.13 4.49
N ILE A 624 50.54 12.11 3.69
CA ILE A 624 49.56 11.02 3.68
C ILE A 624 49.24 10.57 2.26
N THR A 625 49.16 9.25 2.06
CA THR A 625 48.81 8.63 0.79
C THR A 625 47.54 7.79 0.91
N GLY A 626 46.57 7.99 0.02
CA GLY A 626 45.33 7.19 -0.01
C GLY A 626 44.32 7.63 -1.08
N PRO A 627 43.29 6.83 -1.35
CA PRO A 627 42.15 7.24 -2.17
C PRO A 627 41.40 8.44 -1.57
N LEU A 628 41.00 9.34 -2.46
CA LEU A 628 40.03 10.41 -2.25
C LEU A 628 38.62 9.88 -2.46
N SER A 629 37.71 10.24 -1.57
CA SER A 629 36.28 9.91 -1.67
C SER A 629 35.44 11.01 -1.05
N GLU A 630 34.23 11.23 -1.55
CA GLU A 630 33.24 12.10 -0.91
C GLU A 630 32.23 11.26 -0.11
N TYR A 631 32.20 11.46 1.20
CA TYR A 631 31.22 10.82 2.08
C TYR A 631 30.23 11.85 2.60
N LYS A 632 28.98 11.76 2.12
CA LYS A 632 27.89 12.71 2.45
C LYS A 632 28.27 14.20 2.23
N GLY A 633 29.03 14.46 1.18
CA GLY A 633 29.53 15.79 0.82
C GLY A 633 30.96 16.06 1.30
N LEU A 634 31.41 15.43 2.39
CA LEU A 634 32.75 15.65 2.92
C LEU A 634 33.81 14.98 2.06
N LEU A 635 34.78 15.76 1.56
CA LEU A 635 35.94 15.19 0.90
C LEU A 635 36.92 14.59 1.92
N GLU A 636 37.23 13.31 1.75
CA GLU A 636 38.06 12.50 2.63
C GLU A 636 39.22 11.86 1.87
N ILE A 637 40.38 11.74 2.50
CA ILE A 637 41.46 10.85 2.10
C ILE A 637 41.59 9.70 3.10
N THR A 638 41.59 8.46 2.62
CA THR A 638 41.64 7.26 3.48
C THR A 638 42.94 6.49 3.27
N PRO A 639 43.92 6.54 4.19
CA PRO A 639 45.16 5.77 4.06
C PRO A 639 44.88 4.28 4.23
N ALA A 640 45.48 3.44 3.37
CA ALA A 640 45.29 1.99 3.43
C ALA A 640 45.96 1.34 4.67
N SER A 641 47.00 1.97 5.20
CA SER A 641 47.74 1.52 6.39
C SER A 641 48.39 2.67 7.15
N ALA A 642 48.89 2.42 8.36
CA ALA A 642 49.62 3.42 9.14
C ALA A 642 50.93 3.87 8.48
N ASP A 643 51.53 3.03 7.63
CA ASP A 643 52.77 3.34 6.89
C ASP A 643 52.52 4.38 5.79
N ASN A 644 51.28 4.53 5.34
CA ASN A 644 50.87 5.59 4.41
C ASN A 644 50.71 6.95 5.10
N VAL A 645 51.09 7.09 6.38
CA VAL A 645 51.06 8.35 7.12
C VAL A 645 52.43 8.62 7.75
N GLN A 646 53.10 9.65 7.28
CA GLN A 646 54.41 10.09 7.75
C GLN A 646 54.29 11.44 8.47
N ILE A 647 54.84 11.53 9.69
CA ILE A 647 54.98 12.83 10.38
C ILE A 647 56.29 13.46 9.88
N ILE A 648 56.19 14.66 9.31
CA ILE A 648 57.31 15.41 8.73
C ILE A 648 57.93 16.34 9.79
N SER A 649 57.09 17.05 10.55
CA SER A 649 57.52 17.91 11.66
C SER A 649 56.40 18.03 12.70
N THR A 650 56.74 18.38 13.94
CA THR A 650 55.78 18.51 15.05
C THR A 650 55.72 19.93 15.58
N GLY A 651 54.60 20.35 16.17
CA GLY A 651 54.49 21.64 16.85
C GLY A 651 54.38 22.87 15.92
N ASN A 652 53.97 22.68 14.67
CA ASN A 652 53.69 23.78 13.75
C ASN A 652 52.45 24.55 14.24
N ILE A 653 52.54 25.88 14.25
CA ILE A 653 51.44 26.74 14.68
C ILE A 653 50.46 26.93 13.53
N ILE A 654 49.17 26.76 13.82
CA ILE A 654 48.08 27.06 12.90
C ILE A 654 47.17 28.07 13.58
N SER A 655 46.93 29.20 12.90
CA SER A 655 45.95 30.19 13.36
C SER A 655 44.56 29.85 12.80
N PRO A 656 43.52 29.77 13.64
CA PRO A 656 42.16 29.56 13.17
C PRO A 656 41.63 30.79 12.44
N LYS A 657 40.77 30.59 11.43
CA LYS A 657 40.09 31.68 10.73
C LYS A 657 38.82 32.09 11.49
N LEU A 658 38.76 33.34 11.95
CA LEU A 658 37.56 33.88 12.59
C LEU A 658 36.41 34.01 11.58
N VAL A 659 35.27 33.38 11.88
CA VAL A 659 34.06 33.40 11.03
C VAL A 659 32.79 33.40 11.89
N THR A 660 31.64 33.62 11.25
CA THR A 660 30.30 33.39 11.79
C THR A 660 29.71 32.08 11.24
N ILE A 661 28.68 31.52 11.90
CA ILE A 661 28.05 30.27 11.45
C ILE A 661 27.47 30.40 10.04
N GLY A 662 26.94 31.57 9.68
CA GLY A 662 26.34 31.87 8.39
C GLY A 662 27.33 31.84 7.23
N GLU A 663 28.63 32.01 7.49
CA GLU A 663 29.70 32.02 6.49
C GLU A 663 30.23 30.61 6.19
N ILE A 664 29.78 29.59 6.92
CA ILE A 664 30.23 28.20 6.75
C ILE A 664 29.67 27.65 5.43
N ASN A 665 30.57 27.21 4.56
CA ASN A 665 30.22 26.64 3.27
C ASN A 665 31.37 25.77 2.76
N GLU A 666 31.22 25.27 1.54
CA GLU A 666 32.18 24.42 0.85
C GLU A 666 33.61 24.96 0.84
N ALA A 667 33.80 26.27 0.75
CA ALA A 667 35.12 26.88 0.74
C ALA A 667 35.87 26.68 2.06
N LEU A 668 35.15 26.57 3.18
CA LEU A 668 35.74 26.40 4.51
C LEU A 668 35.86 24.93 4.92
N GLU A 669 35.37 23.98 4.13
CA GLU A 669 35.42 22.57 4.47
C GLU A 669 36.86 22.10 4.74
N GLY A 670 37.04 21.38 5.85
CA GLY A 670 38.30 20.86 6.34
C GLY A 670 39.22 21.90 7.01
N GLN A 671 38.89 23.19 6.96
CA GLN A 671 39.73 24.25 7.53
C GLN A 671 39.46 24.47 9.02
N LEU A 672 40.49 24.92 9.75
CA LEU A 672 40.39 25.37 11.14
C LEU A 672 39.77 26.77 11.20
N ILE A 673 38.65 26.87 11.90
CA ILE A 673 37.95 28.13 12.16
C ILE A 673 37.91 28.44 13.66
N GLU A 674 37.68 29.71 13.97
CA GLU A 674 37.31 30.20 15.29
C GLU A 674 35.93 30.83 15.20
N LEU A 675 35.04 30.43 16.08
CA LEU A 675 33.76 31.07 16.33
C LEU A 675 33.85 31.76 17.68
N LYS A 676 33.46 33.04 17.78
CA LYS A 676 33.45 33.77 19.04
C LYS A 676 32.05 34.04 19.53
N ASN A 677 31.87 33.96 20.85
CA ASN A 677 30.64 34.31 21.54
C ASN A 677 29.39 33.57 20.98
N VAL A 678 29.57 32.31 20.60
CA VAL A 678 28.49 31.45 20.09
C VAL A 678 27.81 30.75 21.25
N THR A 679 26.50 30.55 21.15
CA THR A 679 25.72 29.88 22.21
C THR A 679 25.74 28.38 21.99
N LEU A 680 26.13 27.62 22.99
CA LEU A 680 26.05 26.16 22.98
C LEU A 680 24.63 25.70 23.36
N THR A 681 23.75 25.47 22.39
CA THR A 681 22.31 25.23 22.61
C THR A 681 21.96 23.76 22.93
N SER A 682 22.87 22.82 22.68
CA SER A 682 22.77 21.45 23.18
C SER A 682 24.16 20.85 23.40
N ILE A 683 24.29 19.94 24.36
CA ILE A 683 25.51 19.16 24.62
C ILE A 683 25.13 17.68 24.53
N ASP A 684 25.66 16.98 23.54
CA ASP A 684 25.59 15.53 23.41
C ASP A 684 27.00 14.99 23.14
N ASN A 685 27.53 14.24 24.09
CA ASN A 685 28.85 13.63 24.00
C ASN A 685 28.85 12.28 23.24
N THR A 686 27.68 11.78 22.86
CA THR A 686 27.49 10.53 22.10
C THR A 686 27.09 10.75 20.64
N ALA A 687 26.39 11.83 20.35
CA ALA A 687 25.95 12.22 19.01
C ALA A 687 26.49 13.61 18.63
N SER A 688 25.62 14.61 18.43
CA SER A 688 26.03 15.96 18.02
C SER A 688 25.46 17.02 18.96
N SER A 689 26.31 17.94 19.38
CA SER A 689 25.96 19.16 20.10
C SER A 689 25.59 20.27 19.11
N THR A 690 24.85 21.29 19.53
CA THR A 690 24.41 22.37 18.63
C THR A 690 24.93 23.72 19.12
N LEU A 691 25.48 24.50 18.20
CA LEU A 691 25.86 25.91 18.38
C LEU A 691 24.87 26.82 17.66
N GLN A 692 24.70 28.03 18.18
CA GLN A 692 23.88 29.06 17.57
C GLN A 692 24.51 30.45 17.71
N ASP A 693 24.44 31.23 16.64
CA ASP A 693 24.67 32.67 16.62
C ASP A 693 23.53 33.38 15.85
N ALA A 694 23.69 34.67 15.57
CA ALA A 694 22.67 35.46 14.86
C ALA A 694 22.49 35.06 13.39
N THR A 695 23.45 34.35 12.82
CA THR A 695 23.54 34.00 11.40
C THR A 695 23.12 32.56 11.11
N GLY A 696 23.07 31.69 12.13
CA GLY A 696 22.50 30.36 11.99
C GLY A 696 22.79 29.41 13.15
N THR A 697 22.53 28.13 12.90
CA THR A 697 22.86 27.02 13.80
C THR A 697 23.78 26.03 13.10
N ILE A 698 24.74 25.46 13.83
CA ILE A 698 25.60 24.40 13.32
C ILE A 698 25.82 23.33 14.40
N SER A 699 26.06 22.10 14.01
CA SER A 699 26.31 21.00 14.94
C SER A 699 27.81 20.78 15.18
N ILE A 700 28.24 20.42 16.38
CA ILE A 700 29.54 19.82 16.69
C ILE A 700 29.35 18.30 16.81
N TYR A 701 30.04 17.52 15.99
CA TYR A 701 29.99 16.06 16.07
C TYR A 701 30.91 15.53 17.18
N LYS A 702 30.37 14.65 18.04
CA LYS A 702 31.06 14.00 19.18
C LYS A 702 31.81 14.98 20.07
N MET A 703 31.04 15.78 20.79
CA MET A 703 31.60 16.79 21.69
C MET A 703 32.42 16.14 22.83
N PRO A 704 33.63 16.67 23.15
CA PRO A 704 34.40 16.21 24.30
C PRO A 704 33.64 16.51 25.59
N THR A 705 33.95 15.77 26.65
CA THR A 705 33.37 16.05 27.96
C THR A 705 33.93 17.38 28.47
N LEU A 706 33.05 18.35 28.71
CA LEU A 706 33.39 19.67 29.24
C LEU A 706 33.13 19.69 30.76
N THR A 707 34.05 20.26 31.53
CA THR A 707 33.97 20.28 33.00
C THR A 707 33.43 21.58 33.58
N ASN A 708 33.39 22.67 32.81
CA ASN A 708 32.99 24.02 33.28
C ASN A 708 32.18 24.83 32.23
N ILE A 709 31.57 24.16 31.26
CA ILE A 709 30.77 24.77 30.21
C ILE A 709 29.46 23.99 30.12
N ALA A 710 28.34 24.69 30.27
CA ALA A 710 26.99 24.12 30.25
C ALA A 710 26.21 24.53 29.00
N VAL A 711 25.10 23.84 28.75
CA VAL A 711 24.12 24.26 27.74
C VAL A 711 23.69 25.72 28.03
N ASN A 712 23.66 26.54 27.00
CA ASN A 712 23.45 27.99 26.94
C ASN A 712 24.64 28.87 27.31
N ASP A 713 25.79 28.31 27.72
CA ASP A 713 26.98 29.12 27.88
C ASP A 713 27.42 29.73 26.53
N LYS A 714 27.90 30.97 26.60
CA LYS A 714 28.63 31.61 25.51
C LYS A 714 30.07 31.13 25.51
N VAL A 715 30.47 30.59 24.37
CA VAL A 715 31.79 29.98 24.19
C VAL A 715 32.46 30.52 22.95
N ASP A 716 33.78 30.55 23.00
CA ASP A 716 34.62 30.61 21.83
C ASP A 716 34.99 29.18 21.45
N VAL A 717 34.87 28.84 20.17
CA VAL A 717 35.07 27.48 19.66
C VAL A 717 36.08 27.51 18.54
N ILE A 718 37.14 26.71 18.69
CA ILE A 718 38.12 26.44 17.62
C ILE A 718 37.82 25.03 17.08
N ALA A 719 37.50 24.92 15.79
CA ALA A 719 37.09 23.64 15.22
C ALA A 719 37.44 23.53 13.73
N ALA A 720 37.56 22.31 13.23
CA ALA A 720 37.58 22.05 11.79
C ALA A 720 36.16 21.93 11.23
N VAL A 721 35.91 22.48 10.04
CA VAL A 721 34.63 22.33 9.34
C VAL A 721 34.54 20.96 8.65
N SER A 722 33.42 20.28 8.77
CA SER A 722 33.11 18.96 8.22
C SER A 722 31.73 18.97 7.56
N GLN A 723 31.38 17.96 6.78
CA GLN A 723 30.08 17.82 6.13
C GLN A 723 29.50 16.42 6.37
N PHE A 724 28.18 16.31 6.51
CA PHE A 724 27.49 15.02 6.71
C PHE A 724 26.12 14.96 6.03
N SER A 725 25.86 15.87 5.08
CA SER A 725 24.67 15.90 4.22
C SER A 725 24.91 16.82 3.01
N THR A 726 24.41 16.43 1.84
CA THR A 726 24.48 17.20 0.58
C THR A 726 23.30 18.17 0.41
N SER A 727 22.66 18.58 1.52
CA SER A 727 21.51 19.48 1.51
C SER A 727 21.81 20.77 0.71
N PRO A 728 20.93 21.19 -0.23
CA PRO A 728 21.15 22.38 -1.05
C PRO A 728 20.93 23.69 -0.27
N LYS A 729 20.55 23.62 1.01
CA LYS A 729 20.37 24.79 1.88
C LYS A 729 21.71 25.14 2.52
N LEU A 730 22.06 26.43 2.50
CA LEU A 730 23.24 26.97 3.20
C LEU A 730 23.26 26.49 4.66
N ASN A 731 24.39 25.93 5.12
CA ASN A 731 24.65 25.38 6.47
C ASN A 731 23.95 24.07 6.88
N ASP A 732 22.93 23.60 6.18
CA ASP A 732 22.14 22.41 6.55
C ASP A 732 22.88 21.08 6.27
N GLY A 733 24.04 21.16 5.60
CA GLY A 733 24.93 20.05 5.31
C GLY A 733 26.18 19.94 6.19
N TYR A 734 26.61 21.05 6.81
CA TYR A 734 27.90 21.17 7.48
C TYR A 734 27.82 21.00 9.00
N GLN A 735 28.92 20.56 9.60
CA GLN A 735 29.11 20.38 11.04
C GLN A 735 30.55 20.73 11.43
N LEU A 736 30.83 20.81 12.72
CA LEU A 736 32.14 21.10 13.28
C LEU A 736 32.73 19.86 13.96
N SER A 737 34.04 19.70 13.81
CA SER A 737 34.83 18.70 14.53
C SER A 737 35.82 19.42 15.43
N VAL A 738 35.70 19.23 16.73
CA VAL A 738 36.60 19.80 17.75
C VAL A 738 37.63 18.75 18.19
N GLY A 739 38.83 19.19 18.59
CA GLY A 739 39.89 18.26 18.99
C GLY A 739 39.80 17.85 20.45
N THR A 740 39.81 18.84 21.33
CA THR A 740 39.82 18.65 22.78
C THR A 740 38.86 19.60 23.48
N ALA A 741 38.60 19.37 24.77
CA ALA A 741 37.80 20.28 25.59
C ALA A 741 38.39 21.70 25.67
N ALA A 742 39.72 21.84 25.50
CA ALA A 742 40.40 23.14 25.54
C ALA A 742 40.15 24.01 24.30
N ASP A 743 39.72 23.40 23.19
CA ASP A 743 39.31 24.15 21.99
C ASP A 743 37.95 24.84 22.16
N ILE A 744 37.34 24.72 23.34
CA ILE A 744 36.06 25.34 23.71
C ILE A 744 36.28 26.06 25.04
N SER A 745 36.22 27.38 25.02
CA SER A 745 36.47 28.21 26.21
C SER A 745 35.31 29.16 26.46
N LYS A 746 35.12 29.55 27.73
CA LYS A 746 34.10 30.53 28.12
C LYS A 746 34.63 31.93 27.80
N SER A 747 33.94 32.71 26.96
CA SER A 747 34.44 33.99 26.44
C SER A 747 34.54 35.10 27.51
N GLU A 748 35.71 35.69 27.81
CA GLU A 748 35.92 36.84 28.76
C GLU A 748 35.33 38.19 28.30
N VAL A 749 34.89 39.03 29.24
CA VAL A 749 33.75 39.91 28.96
C VAL A 749 33.75 41.11 29.95
N SER A 750 33.82 42.39 29.53
CA SER A 750 33.94 43.60 30.39
C SER A 750 32.61 44.34 30.55
N VAL A 751 32.28 45.00 31.70
CA VAL A 751 30.95 45.66 31.89
C VAL A 751 30.65 46.66 30.76
N ALA A 752 29.92 46.19 29.76
CA ALA A 752 29.50 46.91 28.58
C ALA A 752 28.07 47.43 28.73
N GLY A 753 27.37 46.97 29.77
CA GLY A 753 26.07 47.46 30.16
C GLY A 753 25.53 46.59 31.27
N ILE A 754 24.77 47.16 32.19
CA ILE A 754 23.94 46.35 33.04
C ILE A 754 22.68 46.01 32.27
N THR A 755 22.26 44.76 32.37
CA THR A 755 20.94 44.36 31.95
C THR A 755 20.29 43.69 33.14
N LEU A 756 19.00 43.92 33.28
CA LEU A 756 18.23 43.14 34.22
C LEU A 756 17.84 41.87 33.52
N ASN A 757 17.92 40.75 34.24
CA ASN A 757 17.39 39.46 33.78
C ASN A 757 15.94 39.58 33.29
N LYS A 758 15.25 40.63 33.74
CA LYS A 758 13.92 41.02 33.30
C LYS A 758 13.90 42.55 33.19
N THR A 759 13.57 43.10 32.03
CA THR A 759 13.35 44.55 31.82
C THR A 759 11.88 44.95 32.00
N ASN A 760 11.02 43.95 32.15
CA ASN A 760 9.72 44.05 32.76
C ASN A 760 9.48 42.73 33.51
N ILE A 761 8.91 42.77 34.70
CA ILE A 761 8.47 41.55 35.39
C ILE A 761 7.00 41.68 35.62
N THR A 762 6.30 40.59 35.34
CA THR A 762 4.95 40.43 35.81
C THR A 762 4.91 39.59 37.09
N LEU A 763 4.50 40.17 38.23
CA LEU A 763 4.51 39.49 39.54
C LEU A 763 3.15 39.38 40.19
N ASP A 764 2.87 38.24 40.79
CA ASP A 764 1.63 38.00 41.52
C ASP A 764 1.63 38.76 42.86
N PRO A 765 0.46 39.21 43.33
CA PRO A 765 0.38 39.87 44.64
C PRO A 765 1.02 39.02 45.74
N ALA A 766 1.84 39.65 46.58
CA ALA A 766 2.59 39.05 47.68
C ALA A 766 3.71 38.06 47.31
N LYS A 767 3.96 37.81 46.02
CA LYS A 767 5.14 37.08 45.58
C LYS A 767 6.36 38.00 45.53
N THR A 768 7.47 37.44 45.95
CA THR A 768 8.79 38.06 45.83
C THR A 768 9.50 37.43 44.65
N GLU A 769 10.17 38.24 43.87
CA GLU A 769 10.97 37.80 42.75
C GLU A 769 12.29 38.54 42.79
N LYS A 770 13.38 37.79 42.69
CA LYS A 770 14.70 38.40 42.65
C LYS A 770 14.97 38.92 41.24
N LEU A 771 15.02 40.24 41.10
CA LEU A 771 15.69 40.83 39.96
C LEU A 771 17.18 40.54 40.11
N ILE A 772 17.73 39.94 39.07
CA ILE A 772 19.14 39.63 38.98
C ILE A 772 19.68 40.59 37.94
N ALA A 773 20.42 41.57 38.42
CA ALA A 773 21.18 42.42 37.54
C ALA A 773 22.35 41.61 37.03
N THR A 774 22.28 41.33 35.74
CA THR A 774 23.38 40.73 35.02
C THR A 774 24.16 41.88 34.46
N VAL A 775 25.24 42.18 35.14
CA VAL A 775 26.24 43.07 34.58
C VAL A 775 26.79 42.35 33.36
N THR A 776 26.56 42.95 32.21
CA THR A 776 26.81 42.36 30.89
C THR A 776 28.19 42.83 30.44
N PRO A 777 28.95 41.95 29.79
CA PRO A 777 28.62 40.56 29.60
C PRO A 777 28.83 39.73 30.89
N GLU A 778 28.25 38.54 30.94
CA GLU A 778 27.99 37.81 32.20
C GLU A 778 29.23 37.43 33.01
N ASN A 779 30.43 37.34 32.43
CA ASN A 779 31.67 37.12 33.20
C ASN A 779 32.45 38.40 33.55
N ALA A 780 31.80 39.57 33.48
CA ALA A 780 32.42 40.84 33.83
C ALA A 780 33.06 40.85 35.21
N ALA A 781 34.30 41.36 35.27
CA ALA A 781 35.13 41.25 36.46
C ALA A 781 34.54 42.00 37.68
N ASN A 782 33.81 43.10 37.49
CA ASN A 782 33.10 43.83 38.55
C ASN A 782 31.59 43.84 38.28
N LYS A 783 30.79 43.19 39.14
CA LYS A 783 29.35 43.01 38.95
C LYS A 783 28.50 43.60 40.06
N LYS A 784 29.01 44.54 40.85
CA LYS A 784 28.26 45.08 41.99
C LYS A 784 27.18 46.07 41.53
N VAL A 785 25.99 45.98 42.13
CA VAL A 785 24.76 46.65 41.64
C VAL A 785 23.96 47.26 42.79
N ILE A 786 23.46 48.48 42.57
CA ILE A 786 22.61 49.28 43.45
C ILE A 786 21.16 49.27 42.93
N TRP A 787 20.18 49.03 43.80
CA TRP A 787 18.76 48.83 43.43
C TRP A 787 17.84 49.92 43.96
N LYS A 788 16.83 50.32 43.18
CA LYS A 788 15.85 51.36 43.57
C LYS A 788 14.48 51.12 42.95
N SER A 789 13.39 51.34 43.70
CA SER A 789 12.02 51.35 43.16
C SER A 789 11.51 52.77 42.90
N ASP A 790 10.77 52.96 41.81
CA ASP A 790 10.08 54.23 41.53
C ASP A 790 8.67 54.33 42.14
N ASN A 791 8.08 53.21 42.58
CA ASN A 791 6.73 53.17 43.16
C ASN A 791 6.56 51.95 44.08
N GLU A 792 6.99 52.13 45.33
CA GLU A 792 7.02 51.09 46.37
C GLU A 792 5.64 50.59 46.81
N ALA A 793 4.56 51.33 46.52
CA ALA A 793 3.19 50.86 46.75
C ALA A 793 2.77 49.71 45.80
N VAL A 794 3.46 49.57 44.66
CA VAL A 794 3.26 48.48 43.69
C VAL A 794 4.32 47.40 43.89
N ALA A 795 5.61 47.75 43.98
CA ALA A 795 6.67 46.78 44.26
C ALA A 795 7.89 47.43 44.95
N THR A 796 8.42 46.79 45.98
CA THR A 796 9.66 47.20 46.68
C THR A 796 10.84 46.33 46.24
N VAL A 797 12.09 46.78 46.41
CA VAL A 797 13.29 45.97 46.11
C VAL A 797 14.32 46.13 47.23
N ASP A 798 14.98 45.05 47.65
CA ASP A 798 16.06 45.10 48.64
C ASP A 798 17.46 45.20 48.01
N GLU A 799 18.49 45.39 48.86
CA GLU A 799 19.89 45.54 48.44
C GLU A 799 20.43 44.32 47.67
N THR A 800 19.77 43.16 47.77
CA THR A 800 20.15 41.94 47.04
C THR A 800 19.43 41.81 45.69
N GLY A 801 18.58 42.77 45.33
CA GLY A 801 17.74 42.75 44.14
C GLY A 801 16.43 41.99 44.33
N MET A 802 16.05 41.60 45.56
CA MET A 802 14.78 40.91 45.78
C MET A 802 13.62 41.89 45.72
N VAL A 803 12.84 41.82 44.64
CA VAL A 803 11.64 42.61 44.45
C VAL A 803 10.46 41.93 45.14
N LYS A 804 9.74 42.64 45.99
CA LYS A 804 8.48 42.16 46.57
C LYS A 804 7.31 42.88 45.94
N ALA A 805 6.41 42.13 45.32
CA ALA A 805 5.17 42.66 44.76
C ALA A 805 4.18 42.98 45.88
N ILE A 806 3.77 44.24 45.96
CA ILE A 806 2.91 44.77 47.02
C ILE A 806 1.47 44.91 46.54
N GLY A 807 1.24 45.57 45.41
CA GLY A 807 -0.11 45.87 44.89
C GLY A 807 -0.17 45.88 43.37
N THR A 808 -1.32 45.53 42.78
CA THR A 808 -1.47 45.45 41.32
C THR A 808 -1.24 46.81 40.66
N GLY A 809 -0.44 46.84 39.62
CA GLY A 809 -0.04 48.09 38.98
C GLY A 809 1.36 47.96 38.41
N ILE A 810 1.97 49.09 38.10
CA ILE A 810 3.28 49.10 37.44
C ILE A 810 4.23 50.01 38.22
N SER A 811 5.40 49.49 38.56
CA SER A 811 6.54 50.20 39.11
C SER A 811 7.79 49.79 38.34
N ASN A 812 8.70 50.71 38.03
CA ASN A 812 10.01 50.37 37.53
C ASN A 812 11.03 50.27 38.66
N ILE A 813 11.68 49.11 38.73
CA ILE A 813 12.85 48.87 39.56
C ILE A 813 14.09 49.11 38.73
N LYS A 814 14.94 50.03 39.19
CA LYS A 814 16.22 50.35 38.58
C LYS A 814 17.35 49.59 39.24
N ALA A 815 18.29 49.15 38.42
CA ALA A 815 19.56 48.58 38.84
C ALA A 815 20.69 49.34 38.17
N ILE A 816 21.62 49.81 38.98
CA ILE A 816 22.68 50.71 38.57
C ILE A 816 23.99 50.04 38.95
N THR A 817 24.94 49.98 38.02
CA THR A 817 26.29 49.49 38.34
C THR A 817 26.91 50.38 39.41
N GLU A 818 27.75 49.82 40.29
CA GLU A 818 28.32 50.57 41.42
C GLU A 818 29.10 51.83 41.00
N ASP A 819 29.68 51.84 39.80
CA ASP A 819 30.37 52.98 39.20
C ASP A 819 29.41 54.04 38.61
N GLY A 820 28.10 53.79 38.60
CA GLY A 820 27.04 54.71 38.20
C GLY A 820 26.85 54.90 36.69
N ASN A 821 27.68 54.26 35.86
CA ASN A 821 27.77 54.56 34.43
C ASN A 821 26.69 53.87 33.58
N PHE A 822 26.14 52.74 34.07
CA PHE A 822 25.11 52.00 33.36
C PHE A 822 23.93 51.74 34.28
N GLU A 823 22.72 52.04 33.79
CA GLU A 823 21.47 51.71 34.45
C GLU A 823 20.62 50.78 33.58
N ALA A 824 19.97 49.83 34.23
CA ALA A 824 18.95 48.99 33.63
C ALA A 824 17.68 49.09 34.44
N ASN A 825 16.59 49.32 33.73
CA ASN A 825 15.28 49.51 34.32
C ASN A 825 14.45 48.27 34.06
N CYS A 826 13.72 47.84 35.08
CA CYS A 826 12.77 46.77 34.99
C CYS A 826 11.39 47.24 35.40
N ARG A 827 10.48 47.27 34.44
CA ARG A 827 9.07 47.54 34.67
C ARG A 827 8.38 46.36 35.37
N ILE A 828 8.35 46.38 36.69
CA ILE A 828 7.54 45.48 37.51
C ILE A 828 6.07 45.85 37.36
N THR A 829 5.39 45.07 36.55
CA THR A 829 3.95 45.05 36.42
C THR A 829 3.44 43.99 37.40
N VAL A 830 3.00 44.35 38.59
CA VAL A 830 2.38 43.35 39.47
C VAL A 830 1.04 42.94 38.87
N THR A 831 0.99 41.73 38.30
CA THR A 831 -0.22 41.13 37.72
C THR A 831 -0.38 39.71 38.24
N ALA A 832 -1.58 39.17 38.17
CA ALA A 832 -1.94 37.88 38.71
C ALA A 832 -1.12 36.65 38.16
N PRO A 833 -1.10 35.50 38.89
CA PRO A 833 -0.37 34.25 38.59
C PRO A 833 -0.16 33.84 37.15
N ILE A 834 1.12 33.61 36.78
CA ILE A 834 1.50 32.79 35.62
C ILE A 834 1.19 31.35 35.99
N ALA A 835 -0.06 31.01 35.78
CA ALA A 835 -0.51 29.64 35.85
C ALA A 835 0.44 28.75 35.03
N VAL A 836 0.58 27.49 35.47
CA VAL A 836 0.88 26.37 34.57
C VAL A 836 0.08 26.62 33.27
N LYS A 837 0.59 26.28 32.09
CA LYS A 837 -0.17 26.47 30.83
C LYS A 837 -0.36 25.17 30.05
N GLY A 838 0.28 24.07 30.47
CA GLY A 838 0.15 22.76 29.83
C GLY A 838 0.95 21.65 30.52
N ILE A 839 0.87 20.45 29.96
CA ILE A 839 1.70 19.26 30.25
C ILE A 839 1.62 18.38 28.99
N GLN A 840 2.64 17.55 28.72
CA GLN A 840 2.70 16.64 27.56
C GLN A 840 3.31 15.27 27.92
N LEU A 841 3.05 14.24 27.08
CA LEU A 841 3.59 12.88 27.24
C LEU A 841 4.53 12.49 26.10
N ASN A 842 5.48 11.59 26.37
CA ASN A 842 6.43 11.06 25.37
C ASN A 842 5.76 10.24 24.27
N LYS A 843 4.71 9.49 24.61
CA LYS A 843 3.86 8.77 23.67
C LYS A 843 2.43 9.23 23.91
N LYS A 844 1.76 9.65 22.83
CA LYS A 844 0.34 10.03 22.88
C LYS A 844 -0.58 8.86 22.53
N LEU A 845 -0.06 7.80 21.88
CA LEU A 845 -0.81 6.62 21.43
C LEU A 845 -0.02 5.34 21.69
N LEU A 846 -0.70 4.34 22.27
CA LEU A 846 -0.20 2.97 22.43
C LEU A 846 -1.25 1.99 21.90
N PHE A 847 -0.82 0.91 21.25
CA PHE A 847 -1.68 -0.17 20.79
C PHE A 847 -1.23 -1.47 21.41
N LEU A 848 -2.09 -2.05 22.27
CA LEU A 848 -1.79 -3.23 23.05
C LEU A 848 -2.91 -4.27 22.88
N LYS A 849 -2.64 -5.57 22.94
CA LYS A 849 -3.69 -6.60 22.96
C LYS A 849 -4.18 -6.85 24.39
N ASN A 850 -5.38 -7.43 24.53
CA ASN A 850 -5.90 -7.80 25.84
C ASN A 850 -4.92 -8.76 26.57
N GLY A 851 -4.32 -8.32 27.68
CA GLY A 851 -3.29 -9.03 28.43
C GLY A 851 -1.86 -8.45 28.34
N GLU A 852 -1.59 -7.43 27.52
CA GLU A 852 -0.26 -6.81 27.33
C GLU A 852 -0.03 -5.54 28.20
N SER A 853 1.24 -5.08 28.38
CA SER A 853 1.60 -3.88 29.20
C SER A 853 2.80 -3.07 28.65
N GLU A 854 2.89 -1.76 28.93
CA GLU A 854 3.93 -0.80 28.47
C GLU A 854 4.02 0.50 29.35
N THR A 855 5.13 1.26 29.36
CA THR A 855 5.36 2.45 30.26
C THR A 855 5.36 3.83 29.55
N LEU A 856 4.78 4.86 30.18
CA LEU A 856 4.63 6.26 29.73
C LEU A 856 5.42 7.30 30.57
N ILE A 857 5.84 8.43 29.97
CA ILE A 857 6.64 9.50 30.62
C ILE A 857 5.99 10.90 30.38
N ALA A 858 5.88 11.76 31.41
CA ALA A 858 5.20 13.08 31.37
C ALA A 858 6.10 14.32 31.62
N THR A 859 5.76 15.48 31.04
CA THR A 859 6.52 16.76 31.10
C THR A 859 5.60 18.01 31.20
N VAL A 860 5.74 18.89 32.21
CA VAL A 860 4.86 20.07 32.48
C VAL A 860 5.30 21.34 31.73
N LEU A 861 4.34 22.16 31.26
CA LEU A 861 4.52 23.34 30.38
C LEU A 861 3.83 24.65 30.88
N PRO A 862 4.35 25.84 30.52
CA PRO A 862 5.69 26.02 29.98
C PRO A 862 6.69 25.44 30.98
N ASN A 863 7.86 25.02 30.50
CA ASN A 863 8.76 24.22 31.32
C ASN A 863 9.30 25.02 32.53
N ASP A 864 8.97 26.30 32.66
CA ASP A 864 9.24 27.22 33.76
C ASP A 864 8.00 27.51 34.64
N ALA A 865 6.86 26.83 34.42
CA ALA A 865 5.67 26.92 35.25
C ALA A 865 5.95 26.53 36.70
N THR A 866 5.34 27.28 37.63
CA THR A 866 5.71 27.28 39.05
C THR A 866 5.36 25.98 39.82
N ASN A 867 4.43 25.12 39.34
CA ASN A 867 4.11 23.81 39.95
C ASN A 867 4.19 22.66 38.90
N LYS A 868 5.06 21.66 39.10
CA LYS A 868 5.36 20.59 38.12
C LYS A 868 5.06 19.14 38.56
N LYS A 869 4.55 18.92 39.78
CA LYS A 869 4.28 17.55 40.25
C LYS A 869 3.16 16.92 39.42
N VAL A 870 3.24 15.61 39.16
CA VAL A 870 2.32 14.90 38.24
C VAL A 870 1.72 13.68 38.91
N SER A 871 0.41 13.47 38.73
CA SER A 871 -0.30 12.27 39.15
C SER A 871 -0.85 11.51 37.94
N TRP A 872 -0.81 10.17 38.01
CA TRP A 872 -1.28 9.30 36.94
C TRP A 872 -2.62 8.68 37.27
N LYS A 873 -3.50 8.64 36.28
CA LYS A 873 -4.81 8.01 36.42
C LYS A 873 -5.19 7.31 35.12
N SER A 874 -5.62 6.06 35.24
CA SER A 874 -6.35 5.40 34.16
C SER A 874 -7.81 5.84 34.21
N SER A 875 -8.33 6.28 33.07
CA SER A 875 -9.74 6.65 32.96
C SER A 875 -10.68 5.46 33.10
N ASN A 876 -10.20 4.23 32.89
CA ASN A 876 -11.00 3.01 33.06
C ASN A 876 -10.12 1.79 33.35
N THR A 877 -10.00 1.46 34.63
CA THR A 877 -9.20 0.33 35.12
C THR A 877 -9.77 -1.04 34.72
N SER A 878 -11.02 -1.13 34.27
CA SER A 878 -11.60 -2.36 33.68
C SER A 878 -11.20 -2.62 32.22
N ILE A 879 -10.42 -1.71 31.63
CA ILE A 879 -9.81 -1.81 30.28
C ILE A 879 -8.29 -1.89 30.40
N ALA A 880 -7.66 -0.91 31.07
CA ALA A 880 -6.24 -0.98 31.41
C ALA A 880 -5.95 -0.17 32.70
N THR A 881 -4.98 -0.61 33.50
CA THR A 881 -4.54 0.05 34.73
C THR A 881 -3.20 0.76 34.52
N VAL A 882 -2.90 1.82 35.26
CA VAL A 882 -1.59 2.50 35.26
C VAL A 882 -1.09 2.66 36.70
N ASP A 883 0.21 2.48 36.93
CA ASP A 883 0.83 2.69 38.25
C ASP A 883 1.44 4.10 38.42
N GLU A 884 2.01 4.37 39.60
CA GLU A 884 2.58 5.68 39.96
C GLU A 884 3.80 6.09 39.11
N ASN A 885 4.47 5.11 38.48
CA ASN A 885 5.63 5.32 37.62
C ASN A 885 5.24 5.39 36.13
N GLY A 886 3.95 5.27 35.80
CA GLY A 886 3.42 5.37 34.45
C GLY A 886 3.35 4.05 33.66
N LYS A 887 3.50 2.88 34.30
CA LYS A 887 3.37 1.57 33.62
C LYS A 887 1.91 1.17 33.46
N VAL A 888 1.48 0.95 32.22
CA VAL A 888 0.10 0.63 31.81
C VAL A 888 -0.05 -0.86 31.48
N THR A 889 -1.09 -1.54 31.99
CA THR A 889 -1.40 -2.97 31.72
C THR A 889 -2.86 -3.17 31.31
N VAL A 890 -3.13 -3.90 30.21
CA VAL A 890 -4.46 -4.09 29.61
C VAL A 890 -5.17 -5.34 30.14
N ASN A 891 -6.36 -5.15 30.71
CA ASN A 891 -7.24 -6.20 31.23
C ASN A 891 -8.72 -5.88 30.92
N ILE A 892 -9.18 -6.13 29.69
CA ILE A 892 -10.54 -5.83 29.25
C ILE A 892 -11.54 -6.88 29.75
N ASN A 893 -12.07 -6.67 30.94
CA ASN A 893 -13.03 -7.60 31.58
C ASN A 893 -14.50 -7.30 31.24
N SER A 894 -14.77 -6.28 30.41
CA SER A 894 -16.13 -5.89 30.00
C SER A 894 -16.65 -6.72 28.82
N LYS A 895 -17.87 -7.28 28.95
CA LYS A 895 -18.56 -8.05 27.90
C LYS A 895 -18.76 -7.29 26.59
N LEU A 896 -19.02 -5.97 26.67
CA LEU A 896 -19.44 -5.15 25.53
C LEU A 896 -18.29 -4.41 24.83
N LEU A 897 -17.05 -4.52 25.30
CA LEU A 897 -15.93 -3.71 24.84
C LEU A 897 -14.95 -4.53 24.03
N LEU A 898 -15.00 -4.33 22.71
CA LEU A 898 -14.24 -5.11 21.73
C LEU A 898 -13.01 -4.37 21.24
N ILE A 899 -12.97 -3.05 21.36
CA ILE A 899 -11.72 -2.31 21.43
C ILE A 899 -11.93 -1.33 22.57
N GLY A 900 -11.16 -1.46 23.65
CA GLY A 900 -11.16 -0.53 24.76
C GLY A 900 -10.05 0.49 24.56
N THR A 901 -10.43 1.73 24.24
CA THR A 901 -9.53 2.85 24.42
C THR A 901 -9.63 3.33 25.86
N VAL A 902 -8.51 3.36 26.55
CA VAL A 902 -8.42 3.98 27.86
C VAL A 902 -7.42 5.09 27.81
N LYS A 903 -7.78 6.19 28.46
CA LYS A 903 -6.98 7.38 28.53
C LYS A 903 -6.18 7.32 29.81
N ILE A 904 -4.87 7.36 29.65
CA ILE A 904 -3.94 7.43 30.75
C ILE A 904 -3.55 8.90 30.87
N THR A 905 -3.98 9.53 31.95
CA THR A 905 -3.81 10.96 32.18
C THR A 905 -2.74 11.19 33.23
N ALA A 906 -1.71 11.91 32.85
CA ALA A 906 -0.82 12.64 33.73
C ALA A 906 -1.44 14.02 34.03
N THR A 907 -1.60 14.38 35.30
CA THR A 907 -2.18 15.67 35.72
C THR A 907 -1.21 16.44 36.58
N THR A 908 -1.02 17.73 36.31
CA THR A 908 -0.26 18.64 37.16
C THR A 908 -0.88 18.74 38.55
N ASP A 909 -0.08 19.02 39.58
CA ASP A 909 -0.49 18.91 40.98
C ASP A 909 -1.53 19.94 41.42
N ASP A 910 -1.59 21.09 40.75
CA ASP A 910 -2.70 22.06 40.88
C ASP A 910 -4.00 21.60 40.18
N GLY A 911 -3.97 20.45 39.48
CA GLY A 911 -5.07 19.84 38.76
C GLY A 911 -5.41 20.49 37.42
N LYS A 912 -4.81 21.65 37.11
CA LYS A 912 -5.26 22.51 36.00
C LYS A 912 -4.89 21.95 34.62
N TYR A 913 -3.75 21.27 34.49
CA TYR A 913 -3.25 20.82 33.18
C TYR A 913 -3.07 19.31 33.15
N LYS A 914 -3.46 18.72 32.02
CA LYS A 914 -3.52 17.27 31.82
C LYS A 914 -2.87 16.87 30.50
N ALA A 915 -2.04 15.84 30.54
CA ALA A 915 -1.42 15.23 29.38
C ALA A 915 -1.88 13.79 29.32
N GLU A 916 -2.27 13.37 28.13
CA GLU A 916 -3.05 12.16 27.99
C GLU A 916 -2.46 11.30 26.89
N ALA A 917 -2.34 10.01 27.17
CA ALA A 917 -2.04 8.98 26.19
C ALA A 917 -3.29 8.14 26.03
N ILE A 918 -3.63 7.82 24.79
CA ILE A 918 -4.70 6.88 24.51
C ILE A 918 -4.06 5.52 24.30
N VAL A 919 -4.39 4.60 25.20
CA VAL A 919 -4.05 3.20 25.06
C VAL A 919 -5.24 2.52 24.41
N THR A 920 -5.05 2.05 23.18
CA THR A 920 -6.06 1.34 22.41
C THR A 920 -5.81 -0.15 22.57
N ALA A 921 -6.76 -0.83 23.19
CA ALA A 921 -6.69 -2.25 23.42
C ALA A 921 -7.77 -3.01 22.65
N ALA A 922 -7.44 -4.04 21.89
CA ALA A 922 -8.42 -4.75 21.04
C ALA A 922 -8.73 -6.18 21.51
N LYS A 923 -10.03 -6.50 21.68
CA LYS A 923 -10.62 -7.83 21.50
C LYS A 923 -11.05 -8.02 20.03
N VAL A 924 -11.32 -9.25 19.64
CA VAL A 924 -11.98 -9.55 18.36
C VAL A 924 -13.50 -9.56 18.58
N PRO A 925 -14.27 -8.60 18.05
CA PRO A 925 -15.72 -8.50 18.25
C PRO A 925 -16.53 -9.65 17.70
N VAL A 926 -17.68 -9.97 18.33
CA VAL A 926 -18.81 -10.56 17.60
C VAL A 926 -19.47 -9.42 16.82
N LEU A 927 -19.59 -9.58 15.51
CA LEU A 927 -20.15 -8.62 14.55
C LEU A 927 -21.54 -9.03 14.04
N GLY A 928 -21.98 -10.26 14.30
CA GLY A 928 -23.33 -10.70 13.92
C GLY A 928 -23.66 -12.11 14.37
N ILE A 929 -24.96 -12.37 14.49
CA ILE A 929 -25.53 -13.71 14.68
C ILE A 929 -26.62 -13.92 13.64
N PHE A 930 -26.61 -15.07 12.99
CA PHE A 930 -27.63 -15.43 12.00
C PHE A 930 -28.17 -16.82 12.29
N LEU A 931 -29.49 -16.94 12.31
CA LEU A 931 -30.20 -18.19 12.27
C LEU A 931 -30.32 -18.69 10.84
N ASN A 932 -30.19 -20.00 10.68
CA ASN A 932 -30.46 -20.72 9.44
C ASN A 932 -31.92 -20.57 8.93
N LYS A 933 -32.88 -20.22 9.80
CA LYS A 933 -34.31 -20.09 9.48
C LYS A 933 -34.93 -18.83 10.12
N LYS A 934 -35.82 -18.15 9.39
CA LYS A 934 -36.55 -16.95 9.87
C LYS A 934 -38.02 -17.18 10.23
N LYS A 935 -38.64 -18.20 9.64
CA LYS A 935 -39.99 -18.66 9.96
C LYS A 935 -40.02 -20.18 9.88
N ALA A 936 -40.76 -20.81 10.78
CA ALA A 936 -41.07 -22.22 10.72
C ALA A 936 -42.53 -22.46 11.11
N THR A 937 -43.15 -23.47 10.50
CA THR A 937 -44.47 -23.95 10.93
C THR A 937 -44.28 -25.37 11.44
N ILE A 938 -44.58 -25.58 12.72
CA ILE A 938 -44.38 -26.85 13.41
C ILE A 938 -45.75 -27.33 13.89
N LYS A 939 -46.05 -28.63 13.82
CA LYS A 939 -47.30 -29.16 14.38
C LYS A 939 -47.14 -29.44 15.87
N VAL A 940 -48.22 -29.34 16.64
CA VAL A 940 -48.22 -29.74 18.06
C VAL A 940 -47.64 -31.16 18.21
N GLY A 941 -46.59 -31.31 19.04
CA GLY A 941 -45.89 -32.57 19.30
C GLY A 941 -44.59 -32.79 18.50
N GLU A 942 -44.31 -31.99 17.47
CA GLU A 942 -43.07 -32.07 16.66
C GLU A 942 -42.00 -31.06 17.14
N SER A 943 -40.76 -31.22 16.67
CA SER A 943 -39.63 -30.32 16.94
C SER A 943 -38.90 -29.90 15.66
N ASP A 944 -38.18 -28.79 15.72
CA ASP A 944 -37.25 -28.30 14.68
C ASP A 944 -36.00 -27.68 15.31
N THR A 945 -34.87 -27.62 14.61
CA THR A 945 -33.59 -27.10 15.13
C THR A 945 -33.15 -25.82 14.44
N LEU A 946 -32.76 -24.85 15.25
CA LEU A 946 -32.20 -23.58 14.82
C LEU A 946 -30.69 -23.55 15.10
N VAL A 947 -29.89 -23.08 14.14
CA VAL A 947 -28.42 -23.00 14.25
C VAL A 947 -27.98 -21.55 14.17
N ALA A 948 -27.24 -21.09 15.18
CA ALA A 948 -26.70 -19.74 15.26
C ALA A 948 -25.25 -19.67 14.76
N LYS A 949 -24.99 -18.90 13.69
CA LYS A 949 -23.63 -18.62 13.19
C LYS A 949 -23.14 -17.26 13.66
N ILE A 950 -22.03 -17.24 14.39
CA ILE A 950 -21.38 -16.03 14.92
C ILE A 950 -20.26 -15.59 13.97
N LEU A 951 -20.21 -14.31 13.63
CA LEU A 951 -19.18 -13.71 12.79
C LEU A 951 -18.41 -12.61 13.54
N PRO A 952 -17.11 -12.39 13.25
CA PRO A 952 -16.19 -13.29 12.58
C PRO A 952 -15.90 -14.55 13.42
N GLN A 953 -15.39 -15.60 12.77
CA GLN A 953 -15.15 -16.90 13.42
C GLN A 953 -14.07 -16.84 14.51
N ASN A 954 -13.18 -15.84 14.52
CA ASN A 954 -12.19 -15.62 15.59
C ASN A 954 -12.66 -14.63 16.67
N ALA A 955 -13.97 -14.34 16.76
CA ALA A 955 -14.53 -13.52 17.83
C ALA A 955 -14.14 -14.05 19.22
N THR A 956 -13.73 -13.12 20.10
CA THR A 956 -13.15 -13.40 21.41
C THR A 956 -14.14 -14.04 22.39
N ASN A 957 -15.46 -13.85 22.23
CA ASN A 957 -16.49 -14.59 22.97
C ASN A 957 -17.62 -15.07 22.05
N LYS A 958 -17.83 -16.40 21.98
CA LYS A 958 -18.80 -17.06 21.07
C LYS A 958 -20.04 -17.65 21.75
N LYS A 959 -20.30 -17.31 23.02
CA LYS A 959 -21.43 -17.89 23.77
C LYS A 959 -22.76 -17.23 23.36
N VAL A 960 -23.88 -17.97 23.40
CA VAL A 960 -25.25 -17.49 23.07
C VAL A 960 -26.27 -17.91 24.12
N ILE A 961 -27.43 -17.23 24.15
CA ILE A 961 -28.58 -17.48 25.02
C ILE A 961 -29.83 -17.65 24.14
N TRP A 962 -30.59 -18.73 24.37
CA TRP A 962 -31.87 -19.00 23.68
C TRP A 962 -33.06 -18.73 24.58
N LYS A 963 -34.16 -18.23 24.00
CA LYS A 963 -35.42 -17.95 24.72
C LYS A 963 -36.64 -18.10 23.81
N SER A 964 -37.75 -18.62 24.33
CA SER A 964 -39.07 -18.54 23.71
C SER A 964 -39.89 -17.41 24.32
N ASP A 965 -40.66 -16.68 23.51
CA ASP A 965 -41.61 -15.68 24.02
C ASP A 965 -42.91 -16.28 24.57
N ASN A 966 -43.21 -17.54 24.21
CA ASN A 966 -44.40 -18.25 24.64
C ASN A 966 -44.09 -19.74 24.83
N GLU A 967 -43.54 -20.06 26.00
CA GLU A 967 -43.15 -21.41 26.39
C GLU A 967 -44.34 -22.38 26.51
N LYS A 968 -45.59 -21.89 26.59
CA LYS A 968 -46.77 -22.77 26.53
C LYS A 968 -47.04 -23.28 25.11
N VAL A 969 -46.61 -22.54 24.09
CA VAL A 969 -46.76 -22.87 22.66
C VAL A 969 -45.54 -23.60 22.12
N ALA A 970 -44.32 -23.12 22.41
CA ALA A 970 -43.08 -23.79 22.03
C ALA A 970 -41.92 -23.46 22.99
N VAL A 971 -41.06 -24.43 23.29
CA VAL A 971 -39.86 -24.27 24.16
C VAL A 971 -38.57 -24.49 23.37
N VAL A 972 -37.46 -23.89 23.81
CA VAL A 972 -36.14 -24.00 23.14
C VAL A 972 -35.04 -24.41 24.12
N SER A 973 -34.12 -25.29 23.71
CA SER A 973 -32.96 -25.72 24.51
C SER A 973 -31.74 -24.78 24.36
N GLU A 974 -30.71 -24.94 25.21
CA GLU A 974 -29.47 -24.15 25.13
C GLU A 974 -28.66 -24.37 23.83
N ASN A 975 -28.95 -25.45 23.10
CA ASN A 975 -28.33 -25.80 21.83
C ASN A 975 -29.19 -25.43 20.60
N GLY A 976 -30.37 -24.81 20.80
CA GLY A 976 -31.23 -24.31 19.71
C GLY A 976 -32.30 -25.28 19.18
N GLU A 977 -32.61 -26.35 19.89
CA GLU A 977 -33.72 -27.27 19.52
C GLU A 977 -35.06 -26.73 20.04
N VAL A 978 -36.08 -26.65 19.17
CA VAL A 978 -37.40 -26.07 19.44
C VAL A 978 -38.50 -27.13 19.41
N LYS A 979 -39.26 -27.29 20.49
CA LYS A 979 -40.36 -28.27 20.62
C LYS A 979 -41.72 -27.59 20.70
N ALA A 980 -42.68 -28.01 19.88
CA ALA A 980 -44.05 -27.47 19.83
C ALA A 980 -45.00 -28.18 20.81
N LEU A 981 -45.66 -27.40 21.68
CA LEU A 981 -46.47 -27.91 22.80
C LEU A 981 -47.99 -27.68 22.63
N SER A 982 -48.40 -26.54 22.09
CA SER A 982 -49.82 -26.23 21.85
C SER A 982 -49.99 -25.29 20.66
N THR A 983 -51.18 -25.27 20.06
CA THR A 983 -51.46 -24.39 18.93
C THR A 983 -51.32 -22.93 19.30
N GLY A 984 -50.75 -22.12 18.42
CA GLY A 984 -50.50 -20.71 18.64
C GLY A 984 -49.28 -20.22 17.88
N ASN A 985 -48.88 -18.99 18.14
CA ASN A 985 -47.61 -18.47 17.63
C ASN A 985 -46.64 -18.30 18.80
N ALA A 986 -45.38 -18.63 18.56
CA ALA A 986 -44.26 -18.34 19.45
C ALA A 986 -43.11 -17.80 18.61
N LYS A 987 -42.25 -16.99 19.21
CA LYS A 987 -41.03 -16.48 18.62
C LYS A 987 -39.85 -17.01 19.43
N ILE A 988 -38.96 -17.73 18.74
CA ILE A 988 -37.70 -18.18 19.34
C ILE A 988 -36.63 -17.16 19.03
N ILE A 989 -35.93 -16.72 20.08
CA ILE A 989 -34.95 -15.64 20.04
C ILE A 989 -33.61 -16.19 20.52
N VAL A 990 -32.57 -16.05 19.69
CA VAL A 990 -31.18 -16.29 20.09
C VAL A 990 -30.48 -14.95 20.29
N THR A 991 -29.69 -14.82 21.34
CA THR A 991 -28.95 -13.59 21.69
C THR A 991 -27.48 -13.94 21.98
N THR A 992 -26.52 -13.16 21.50
CA THR A 992 -25.10 -13.36 21.89
C THR A 992 -24.87 -12.97 23.36
N LEU A 993 -23.96 -13.64 24.06
CA LEU A 993 -23.73 -13.43 25.50
C LEU A 993 -23.10 -12.06 25.82
N ASP A 994 -22.28 -11.55 24.89
CA ASP A 994 -21.44 -10.36 25.04
C ASP A 994 -21.93 -9.14 24.24
N GLY A 995 -22.94 -9.30 23.38
CA GLY A 995 -23.47 -8.22 22.56
C GLY A 995 -25.00 -8.26 22.43
N PRO A 996 -25.63 -7.20 21.88
CA PRO A 996 -27.08 -7.14 21.71
C PRO A 996 -27.56 -7.89 20.46
N PHE A 997 -26.69 -8.62 19.76
CA PHE A 997 -27.04 -9.28 18.51
C PHE A 997 -28.08 -10.37 18.78
N LYS A 998 -29.26 -10.15 18.22
CA LYS A 998 -30.37 -11.09 18.28
C LYS A 998 -30.74 -11.51 16.87
N ASP A 999 -31.14 -12.75 16.77
CA ASP A 999 -31.90 -13.20 15.63
C ASP A 999 -33.08 -14.02 16.12
N SER A 1000 -34.15 -14.06 15.35
CA SER A 1000 -35.38 -14.72 15.75
C SER A 1000 -36.03 -15.48 14.62
N CYS A 1001 -36.74 -16.54 14.99
CA CYS A 1001 -37.57 -17.33 14.11
C CYS A 1001 -39.01 -17.27 14.59
N ASP A 1002 -39.94 -16.88 13.70
CA ASP A 1002 -41.38 -16.96 13.99
C ASP A 1002 -41.85 -18.41 13.84
N ILE A 1003 -42.31 -19.00 14.94
CA ILE A 1003 -42.86 -20.35 14.99
C ILE A 1003 -44.38 -20.25 14.99
N LYS A 1004 -45.00 -20.70 13.91
CA LYS A 1004 -46.43 -20.94 13.88
C LYS A 1004 -46.67 -22.39 14.27
N VAL A 1005 -47.17 -22.61 15.49
CA VAL A 1005 -47.64 -23.92 15.91
C VAL A 1005 -49.08 -24.08 15.47
N ILE A 1006 -49.29 -24.90 14.45
CA ILE A 1006 -50.63 -25.26 14.01
C ILE A 1006 -51.09 -26.50 14.76
N ALA A 1007 -52.42 -26.64 14.88
CA ALA A 1007 -52.99 -27.93 15.23
C ALA A 1007 -52.36 -28.96 14.29
N ALA A 1008 -51.94 -30.10 14.82
CA ALA A 1008 -51.89 -31.26 13.95
C ALA A 1008 -53.27 -31.31 13.28
N ASN A 1009 -53.33 -31.25 11.94
CA ASN A 1009 -54.61 -31.19 11.23
C ASN A 1009 -55.44 -32.40 11.65
N THR A 1010 -56.35 -32.19 12.59
CA THR A 1010 -57.41 -33.12 12.89
C THR A 1010 -58.48 -32.81 11.87
N ILE A 1011 -58.61 -33.64 10.85
CA ILE A 1011 -59.75 -33.62 9.97
C ILE A 1011 -60.93 -34.05 10.86
N PRO A 1012 -61.83 -33.12 11.19
CA PRO A 1012 -62.91 -33.41 12.14
C PRO A 1012 -63.87 -34.39 11.48
N VAL A 1013 -64.51 -35.22 12.30
CA VAL A 1013 -65.69 -35.93 11.82
C VAL A 1013 -66.77 -34.87 11.56
N THR A 1014 -67.41 -34.94 10.39
CA THR A 1014 -68.54 -34.08 10.00
C THR A 1014 -69.83 -34.87 9.85
N GLY A 1015 -69.77 -36.19 10.05
CA GLY A 1015 -70.93 -37.07 10.01
C GLY A 1015 -70.54 -38.51 10.24
N VAL A 1016 -71.47 -39.27 10.78
CA VAL A 1016 -71.46 -40.72 10.80
C VAL A 1016 -72.73 -41.19 10.12
N CYS A 1017 -72.64 -42.26 9.32
CA CYS A 1017 -73.79 -42.84 8.65
C CYS A 1017 -73.72 -44.37 8.79
N ILE A 1018 -74.82 -44.97 9.26
CA ILE A 1018 -74.98 -46.42 9.31
C ILE A 1018 -75.39 -46.90 7.91
N ASP A 1019 -74.75 -47.96 7.42
CA ASP A 1019 -74.90 -48.49 6.05
C ASP A 1019 -76.29 -49.04 5.73
N LYS A 1020 -77.10 -49.36 6.73
CA LYS A 1020 -78.43 -49.95 6.58
C LYS A 1020 -79.46 -49.12 7.34
N LYS A 1021 -80.61 -48.86 6.71
CA LYS A 1021 -81.80 -48.31 7.36
C LYS A 1021 -82.92 -49.34 7.22
N LEU A 1022 -83.61 -49.66 8.31
CA LEU A 1022 -84.70 -50.66 8.41
C LEU A 1022 -84.23 -52.13 8.36
N LEU A 1023 -83.15 -52.46 9.06
CA LEU A 1023 -82.74 -53.86 9.18
C LEU A 1023 -83.79 -54.68 9.96
N THR A 1024 -84.22 -55.80 9.38
CA THR A 1024 -85.05 -56.80 10.06
C THR A 1024 -84.24 -58.07 10.33
N LEU A 1025 -84.28 -58.56 11.57
CA LEU A 1025 -83.60 -59.78 12.01
C LEU A 1025 -84.60 -60.74 12.65
N LYS A 1026 -84.43 -62.05 12.46
CA LYS A 1026 -85.14 -63.05 13.29
C LYS A 1026 -84.39 -63.27 14.60
N ASN A 1027 -85.10 -63.71 15.64
CA ASN A 1027 -84.47 -63.99 16.93
C ASN A 1027 -83.30 -64.99 16.80
N GLY A 1028 -82.15 -64.65 17.38
CA GLY A 1028 -80.90 -65.42 17.25
C GLY A 1028 -80.06 -65.07 16.02
N GLU A 1029 -80.58 -64.32 15.04
CA GLU A 1029 -79.78 -63.84 13.92
C GLU A 1029 -78.89 -62.66 14.34
N SER A 1030 -77.73 -62.56 13.69
CA SER A 1030 -76.84 -61.41 13.86
C SER A 1030 -76.40 -60.85 12.51
N LYS A 1031 -76.22 -59.54 12.46
CA LYS A 1031 -75.68 -58.85 11.29
C LYS A 1031 -74.86 -57.66 11.72
N THR A 1032 -73.78 -57.41 10.99
CA THR A 1032 -72.91 -56.26 11.26
C THR A 1032 -73.42 -55.03 10.53
N LEU A 1033 -73.58 -53.96 11.30
CA LEU A 1033 -73.75 -52.61 10.81
C LEU A 1033 -72.35 -52.00 10.67
N THR A 1034 -72.13 -51.28 9.59
CA THR A 1034 -70.90 -50.50 9.41
C THR A 1034 -71.25 -49.02 9.47
N ALA A 1035 -70.50 -48.28 10.27
CA ALA A 1035 -70.64 -46.83 10.38
C ALA A 1035 -69.50 -46.16 9.61
N THR A 1036 -69.84 -45.37 8.60
CA THR A 1036 -68.86 -44.62 7.81
C THR A 1036 -68.70 -43.23 8.38
N VAL A 1037 -67.47 -42.88 8.75
CA VAL A 1037 -67.09 -41.57 9.27
C VAL A 1037 -66.69 -40.66 8.11
N THR A 1038 -67.41 -39.56 7.96
CA THR A 1038 -67.16 -38.56 6.91
C THR A 1038 -66.42 -37.36 7.50
N PRO A 1039 -65.44 -36.77 6.78
CA PRO A 1039 -64.84 -37.29 5.56
C PRO A 1039 -63.91 -38.49 5.83
N ASP A 1040 -63.64 -39.31 4.82
CA ASP A 1040 -62.79 -40.51 4.94
C ASP A 1040 -61.35 -40.24 5.39
N LYS A 1041 -60.90 -39.00 5.44
CA LYS A 1041 -59.59 -38.64 5.99
C LYS A 1041 -59.66 -38.15 7.44
N ALA A 1042 -60.84 -38.23 8.08
CA ALA A 1042 -61.03 -37.82 9.47
C ALA A 1042 -59.99 -38.47 10.38
N THR A 1043 -59.40 -37.65 11.25
CA THR A 1043 -58.23 -38.05 12.05
C THR A 1043 -58.61 -38.92 13.24
N ASN A 1044 -59.89 -38.91 13.66
CA ASN A 1044 -60.45 -39.83 14.65
C ASN A 1044 -61.71 -40.50 14.10
N LYS A 1045 -61.59 -41.75 13.61
CA LYS A 1045 -62.71 -42.52 13.03
C LYS A 1045 -63.38 -43.50 14.00
N LYS A 1046 -63.03 -43.44 15.29
CA LYS A 1046 -63.57 -44.40 16.26
C LYS A 1046 -65.08 -44.14 16.48
N ILE A 1047 -65.85 -45.23 16.53
CA ILE A 1047 -67.29 -45.24 16.73
C ILE A 1047 -67.62 -45.99 18.02
N VAL A 1048 -68.57 -45.46 18.78
CA VAL A 1048 -69.16 -46.08 19.95
C VAL A 1048 -70.57 -46.54 19.56
N TRP A 1049 -70.83 -47.83 19.70
CA TRP A 1049 -72.13 -48.43 19.40
C TRP A 1049 -72.96 -48.62 20.67
N LYS A 1050 -74.26 -48.34 20.59
CA LYS A 1050 -75.18 -48.51 21.72
C LYS A 1050 -76.51 -49.08 21.26
N SER A 1051 -77.03 -50.05 22.03
CA SER A 1051 -78.41 -50.51 21.91
C SER A 1051 -79.30 -49.80 22.93
N SER A 1052 -80.44 -49.29 22.48
CA SER A 1052 -81.48 -48.72 23.34
C SER A 1052 -82.16 -49.76 24.23
N ASN A 1053 -82.16 -51.03 23.81
CA ASN A 1053 -82.71 -52.13 24.60
C ASN A 1053 -81.96 -53.45 24.32
N PRO A 1054 -80.90 -53.73 25.10
CA PRO A 1054 -80.13 -54.97 25.00
C PRO A 1054 -80.94 -56.27 25.13
N SER A 1055 -82.13 -56.23 25.75
CA SER A 1055 -83.02 -57.41 25.88
C SER A 1055 -83.81 -57.76 24.61
N ILE A 1056 -83.74 -56.91 23.57
CA ILE A 1056 -84.31 -57.14 22.24
C ILE A 1056 -83.19 -57.39 21.22
N ALA A 1057 -82.14 -56.56 21.21
CA ALA A 1057 -80.89 -56.84 20.49
C ALA A 1057 -79.70 -56.15 21.16
N THR A 1058 -78.53 -56.78 21.11
CA THR A 1058 -77.24 -56.22 21.58
C THR A 1058 -76.39 -55.77 20.41
N VAL A 1059 -75.49 -54.82 20.62
CA VAL A 1059 -74.46 -54.41 19.64
C VAL A 1059 -73.10 -54.37 20.33
N ASP A 1060 -72.06 -54.88 19.68
CA ASP A 1060 -70.68 -54.85 20.18
C ASP A 1060 -69.88 -53.64 19.65
N GLU A 1061 -68.63 -53.51 20.09
CA GLU A 1061 -67.73 -52.42 19.67
C GLU A 1061 -67.42 -52.39 18.16
N ASN A 1062 -67.63 -53.51 17.47
CA ASN A 1062 -67.41 -53.65 16.03
C ASN A 1062 -68.69 -53.47 15.21
N GLY A 1063 -69.82 -53.12 15.84
CA GLY A 1063 -71.10 -52.89 15.18
C GLY A 1063 -71.90 -54.16 14.88
N LYS A 1064 -71.54 -55.31 15.45
CA LYS A 1064 -72.30 -56.55 15.25
C LYS A 1064 -73.56 -56.55 16.11
N VAL A 1065 -74.72 -56.46 15.46
CA VAL A 1065 -76.03 -56.49 16.12
C VAL A 1065 -76.53 -57.93 16.19
N THR A 1066 -76.91 -58.40 17.37
CA THR A 1066 -77.46 -59.76 17.59
C THR A 1066 -78.85 -59.66 18.21
N ALA A 1067 -79.84 -60.24 17.54
CA ALA A 1067 -81.23 -60.30 17.98
C ALA A 1067 -81.42 -61.30 19.11
N ASN A 1068 -81.96 -60.87 20.25
CA ASN A 1068 -82.03 -61.65 21.48
C ASN A 1068 -83.36 -61.42 22.23
N ILE A 1069 -84.52 -61.56 21.57
CA ILE A 1069 -85.84 -61.44 22.24
C ILE A 1069 -85.98 -62.55 23.28
N THR A 1070 -85.81 -62.17 24.54
CA THR A 1070 -85.93 -63.06 25.71
C THR A 1070 -87.33 -63.09 26.30
N SER A 1071 -88.18 -62.11 25.97
CA SER A 1071 -89.56 -62.01 26.48
C SER A 1071 -90.52 -62.99 25.78
N LYS A 1072 -91.35 -63.69 26.56
CA LYS A 1072 -92.41 -64.57 26.02
C LYS A 1072 -93.58 -63.79 25.38
N LEU A 1073 -93.76 -62.52 25.72
CA LEU A 1073 -94.91 -61.68 25.35
C LEU A 1073 -94.67 -60.74 24.14
N ILE A 1074 -93.45 -60.69 23.60
CA ILE A 1074 -93.08 -59.81 22.46
C ILE A 1074 -92.94 -60.66 21.19
N PHE A 1075 -93.80 -60.46 20.19
CA PHE A 1075 -93.73 -61.13 18.88
C PHE A 1075 -92.93 -60.32 17.83
N VAL A 1076 -92.91 -59.00 17.99
CA VAL A 1076 -92.07 -58.08 17.21
C VAL A 1076 -91.48 -57.06 18.18
N GLY A 1077 -90.15 -56.98 18.24
CA GLY A 1077 -89.41 -56.02 19.04
C GLY A 1077 -88.79 -54.96 18.15
N PHE A 1078 -88.86 -53.69 18.55
CA PHE A 1078 -88.14 -52.61 17.89
C PHE A 1078 -87.04 -52.13 18.81
N VAL A 1079 -85.82 -52.08 18.31
CA VAL A 1079 -84.67 -51.61 19.07
C VAL A 1079 -83.85 -50.68 18.22
N LYS A 1080 -83.59 -49.50 18.77
CA LYS A 1080 -82.73 -48.51 18.16
C LYS A 1080 -81.28 -48.85 18.46
N ILE A 1081 -80.46 -48.94 17.42
CA ILE A 1081 -79.00 -49.05 17.49
C ILE A 1081 -78.41 -47.71 17.05
N THR A 1082 -77.59 -47.13 17.90
CA THR A 1082 -76.96 -45.82 17.68
C THR A 1082 -75.47 -46.02 17.47
N ALA A 1083 -74.93 -45.46 16.39
CA ALA A 1083 -73.50 -45.29 16.16
C ALA A 1083 -73.15 -43.83 16.47
N THR A 1084 -72.32 -43.61 17.49
CA THR A 1084 -71.89 -42.27 17.89
C THR A 1084 -70.40 -42.13 17.67
N THR A 1085 -69.96 -41.01 17.10
CA THR A 1085 -68.53 -40.71 16.99
C THR A 1085 -67.93 -40.55 18.39
N VAL A 1086 -66.66 -40.91 18.59
CA VAL A 1086 -66.03 -40.86 19.94
C VAL A 1086 -66.03 -39.46 20.56
N ASP A 1087 -66.06 -38.40 19.75
CA ASP A 1087 -66.20 -37.02 20.23
C ASP A 1087 -67.65 -36.66 20.63
N GLY A 1088 -68.61 -37.57 20.44
CA GLY A 1088 -70.02 -37.44 20.83
C GLY A 1088 -70.87 -36.57 19.91
N ASN A 1089 -70.27 -35.93 18.91
CA ASN A 1089 -70.89 -34.83 18.17
C ASN A 1089 -71.82 -35.30 17.05
N TYR A 1090 -71.62 -36.50 16.53
CA TYR A 1090 -72.45 -37.06 15.46
C TYR A 1090 -72.93 -38.44 15.85
N GLN A 1091 -74.22 -38.66 15.65
CA GLN A 1091 -74.83 -39.95 15.82
C GLN A 1091 -75.74 -40.24 14.63
N ASP A 1092 -75.75 -41.49 14.20
CA ASP A 1092 -76.78 -42.01 13.30
C ASP A 1092 -77.42 -43.21 13.97
N GLU A 1093 -78.69 -43.40 13.68
CA GLU A 1093 -79.53 -44.36 14.35
C GLU A 1093 -80.26 -45.20 13.33
N ASP A 1094 -80.27 -46.52 13.54
CA ASP A 1094 -81.17 -47.42 12.81
C ASP A 1094 -82.12 -48.11 13.79
N ILE A 1095 -83.38 -48.23 13.38
CA ILE A 1095 -84.40 -48.97 14.12
C ILE A 1095 -84.43 -50.38 13.55
N ILE A 1096 -83.91 -51.31 14.35
CA ILE A 1096 -83.85 -52.72 14.01
C ILE A 1096 -85.16 -53.36 14.42
N THR A 1097 -85.84 -53.96 13.46
CA THR A 1097 -87.03 -54.77 13.71
C THR A 1097 -86.60 -56.20 13.97
N VAL A 1098 -86.90 -56.72 15.15
CA VAL A 1098 -86.61 -58.10 15.51
C VAL A 1098 -87.91 -58.88 15.53
N LEU A 1099 -88.02 -59.89 14.67
CA LEU A 1099 -89.15 -60.81 14.60
C LEU A 1099 -88.84 -62.04 15.45
N LYS A 1100 -89.76 -62.41 16.34
CA LYS A 1100 -89.57 -63.56 17.22
C LYS A 1100 -89.67 -64.90 16.50
#